data_AF-A0A4R3N3W7-F1
#
_entry.id   AF-A0A4R3N3W7-F1
#
_cell.length_a   1.000
_cell.length_b   1.000
_cell.length_c   1.000
_cell.angle_alpha   90.00
_cell.angle_beta   90.00
_cell.angle_gamma   90.00
#
_symmetry.space_group_name_H-M   'P 1'
#
loop_
_entity.id
_entity.type
_entity.pdbx_description
1 polymer ?
#
loop_
_entity_poly.entity_id
_entity_poly.type
_entity_poly.pdbx_seq_one_letter_code
_entity_poly.pdbx_strand_id
1 'polypeptide(L)'
;MASQPFRDRIFAIPWFDFFRLRPYGDSLATPAVMVWLGFAWVVILLMASIEGIVWGLVGASIVPEGVAWLRPIAGLFLFVLIFAIIWIVDASLILSERPPLRARRWQPGANQGFGALLRWGFGLVVRVAIVAVSLYVTAPFLAKLIRADDIASYHQRQVEQYYAQRDATLSGQTRERTAQIESLFRERAQPLEMRIAQLNQSLTAERQRRAEIEAEYGPELEVLRRDLTEAQARVGNEILGREGRPEGRGPEARKWEANASRLAEQLTAKQTESDTRTTLIAQRIAEIELELRTASDELQRLRQEQQTRIDQIAAEVAAQQVAALPPRLTFAARSKALHALRASPDESGVPHFETVEGFAQAALGVLFFALMALKLFEPPAVRAYFNETIQLQYRKYLVGGLADIPGFELPEDLAQRLNPVEFARRWQAYESDPASFYAERLALLEVREPLLAFAAQQSFEQAVLERRQDNLDDELEFARRRRERELTAYDQELALRTTQLQTHFEQEAEARRELLRAELATELKQAREDWARRKHQEEEDLRQRKASFEQAQEEARETLRLREKELEQLREQNLAAARQTEIATQQAHERQLAELDIKREREAHQRRLNAIREELARLRGLEAKHSGERQAIREAGRKLRESLDAAVKQLATLEMEFTAQQTQAAHLEQIIADEVRMAEAAKTQRKRFWSRGDQVDDSKRAREARRELKTLDKAQRTTRERLDRLREDLHGLEQRGMANAGLLREAEDRVASIQARILFYEDQLGVLICSNHDRAEDEPESRLHS
;
A
#
# COMPACT_ATOMS: atom_id res chain seq x y z
N MET A 1 43.32 32.26 -49.62
CA MET A 1 43.08 32.29 -48.16
C MET A 1 41.66 31.79 -47.91
N ALA A 2 41.34 30.70 -47.22
CA ALA A 2 42.10 29.54 -46.77
C ALA A 2 41.16 28.34 -47.05
N SER A 3 41.58 27.40 -47.90
CA SER A 3 40.85 26.17 -48.20
C SER A 3 40.95 25.24 -47.00
N GLN A 4 40.04 25.38 -46.04
CA GLN A 4 39.84 24.38 -45.01
C GLN A 4 39.34 23.08 -45.64
N PRO A 5 39.77 21.90 -45.14
CA PRO A 5 39.42 20.62 -45.73
C PRO A 5 37.92 20.37 -45.63
N PHE A 6 37.24 20.49 -46.77
CA PHE A 6 35.81 20.24 -46.99
C PHE A 6 35.39 18.78 -46.68
N ARG A 7 36.34 17.89 -46.36
CA ARG A 7 36.10 16.45 -46.15
C ARG A 7 35.54 16.08 -44.78
N ASP A 8 35.71 16.89 -43.73
CA ASP A 8 35.34 16.47 -42.36
C ASP A 8 33.94 16.90 -41.90
N ARG A 9 33.21 17.71 -42.68
CA ARG A 9 31.83 18.15 -42.34
C ARG A 9 30.71 17.46 -43.10
N ILE A 10 31.01 16.54 -44.02
CA ILE A 10 29.99 16.00 -44.94
C ILE A 10 29.22 14.80 -44.37
N PHE A 11 29.71 14.12 -43.31
CA PHE A 11 29.10 12.85 -42.87
C PHE A 11 28.72 12.74 -41.39
N ALA A 12 28.96 13.76 -40.56
CA ALA A 12 28.42 13.79 -39.21
C ALA A 12 27.00 14.38 -39.24
N ILE A 13 26.02 13.62 -39.75
CA ILE A 13 24.61 13.96 -39.52
C ILE A 13 24.41 13.88 -38.01
N PRO A 14 24.00 14.97 -37.33
CA PRO A 14 23.69 14.92 -35.92
C PRO A 14 22.64 13.84 -35.70
N TRP A 15 22.87 12.89 -34.79
CA TRP A 15 21.87 11.85 -34.47
C TRP A 15 20.49 12.49 -34.16
N PHE A 16 20.47 13.68 -33.55
CA PHE A 16 19.25 14.44 -33.32
C PHE A 16 18.41 14.73 -34.58
N ASP A 17 19.01 14.86 -35.75
CA ASP A 17 18.28 15.11 -37.00
C ASP A 17 17.58 13.85 -37.51
N PHE A 18 18.16 12.66 -37.26
CA PHE A 18 17.48 11.39 -37.52
C PHE A 18 16.21 11.24 -36.65
N PHE A 19 16.30 11.61 -35.36
CA PHE A 19 15.13 11.64 -34.48
C PHE A 19 14.10 12.71 -34.86
N ARG A 20 14.49 13.76 -35.59
CA ARG A 20 13.57 14.78 -36.13
C ARG A 20 13.02 14.42 -37.51
N LEU A 21 13.30 13.23 -38.02
CA LEU A 21 12.95 12.79 -39.38
C LEU A 21 13.53 13.68 -40.48
N ARG A 22 14.71 14.28 -40.23
CA ARG A 22 15.43 15.19 -41.14
C ARG A 22 16.79 14.64 -41.57
N PRO A 23 16.85 13.53 -42.33
CA PRO A 23 18.12 12.94 -42.73
C PRO A 23 19.00 13.90 -43.57
N TYR A 24 18.40 14.89 -44.23
CA TYR A 24 19.12 15.85 -45.06
C TYR A 24 19.29 17.23 -44.41
N GLY A 25 18.94 17.39 -43.14
CA GLY A 25 18.96 18.68 -42.43
C GLY A 25 17.90 19.66 -42.96
N ASP A 26 18.20 20.96 -42.92
CA ASP A 26 17.27 22.02 -43.35
C ASP A 26 17.31 22.31 -44.86
N SER A 27 18.14 21.61 -45.64
CA SER A 27 18.15 21.77 -47.10
C SER A 27 16.86 21.23 -47.71
N LEU A 28 16.20 22.05 -48.54
CA LEU A 28 14.85 21.82 -49.09
C LEU A 28 13.70 21.75 -48.06
N ALA A 29 13.95 21.99 -46.78
CA ALA A 29 12.93 21.94 -45.75
C ALA A 29 12.10 23.24 -45.72
N THR A 30 11.02 23.28 -46.51
CA THR A 30 10.07 24.42 -46.45
C THR A 30 9.24 24.39 -45.17
N PRO A 31 8.63 25.52 -44.74
CA PRO A 31 7.74 25.53 -43.57
C PRO A 31 6.64 24.47 -43.64
N ALA A 32 6.10 24.19 -44.84
CA ALA A 32 5.10 23.14 -45.04
C ALA A 32 5.67 21.72 -44.81
N VAL A 33 6.90 21.46 -45.28
CA VAL A 33 7.61 20.19 -45.00
C VAL A 33 7.83 20.04 -43.51
N MET A 34 8.21 21.11 -42.83
CA MET A 34 8.51 21.13 -41.40
C MET A 34 7.26 20.82 -40.56
N VAL A 35 6.12 21.42 -40.88
CA VAL A 35 4.84 21.14 -40.23
C VAL A 35 4.42 19.69 -40.49
N TRP A 36 4.54 19.20 -41.72
CA TRP A 36 4.20 17.82 -42.07
C TRP A 36 5.09 16.81 -41.34
N LEU A 37 6.40 17.05 -41.27
CA LEU A 37 7.34 16.23 -40.50
C LEU A 37 7.04 16.28 -39.00
N GLY A 38 6.62 17.44 -38.49
CA GLY A 38 6.15 17.58 -37.11
C GLY A 38 4.95 16.69 -36.81
N PHE A 39 3.94 16.66 -37.69
CA PHE A 39 2.80 15.76 -37.53
C PHE A 39 3.20 14.29 -37.62
N ALA A 40 4.02 13.92 -38.61
CA ALA A 40 4.53 12.56 -38.73
C ALA A 40 5.30 12.14 -37.47
N TRP A 41 6.18 13.01 -36.95
CA TRP A 41 6.94 12.78 -35.74
C TRP A 41 6.04 12.56 -34.52
N VAL A 42 5.01 13.39 -34.32
CA VAL A 42 4.06 13.25 -33.20
C VAL A 42 3.33 11.92 -33.28
N VAL A 43 2.82 11.54 -34.46
CA VAL A 43 2.06 10.28 -34.61
C VAL A 43 2.98 9.07 -34.41
N ILE A 44 4.19 9.08 -34.95
CA ILE A 44 5.18 8.00 -34.75
C ILE A 44 5.55 7.90 -33.26
N LEU A 45 5.82 9.03 -32.60
CA LEU A 45 6.14 9.06 -31.18
C LEU A 45 5.02 8.46 -30.34
N LEU A 46 3.77 8.87 -30.59
CA LEU A 46 2.62 8.43 -29.83
C LEU A 46 2.40 6.92 -30.02
N MET A 47 2.47 6.44 -31.26
CA MET A 47 2.38 5.01 -31.58
C MET A 47 3.49 4.20 -30.89
N ALA A 48 4.76 4.60 -31.05
CA ALA A 48 5.90 3.92 -30.43
C ALA A 48 5.84 3.98 -28.90
N SER A 49 5.34 5.07 -28.31
CA SER A 49 5.22 5.22 -26.86
C SER A 49 4.15 4.31 -26.29
N ILE A 50 2.95 4.23 -26.90
CA ILE A 50 1.88 3.34 -26.43
C ILE A 50 2.38 1.89 -26.42
N GLU A 51 3.00 1.47 -27.52
CA GLU A 51 3.52 0.12 -27.67
C GLU A 51 4.68 -0.15 -26.71
N GLY A 52 5.63 0.78 -26.61
CA GLY A 52 6.70 0.72 -25.63
C GLY A 52 6.17 0.57 -24.20
N ILE A 53 5.16 1.35 -23.80
CA ILE A 53 4.57 1.29 -22.45
C ILE A 53 3.96 -0.09 -22.20
N VAL A 54 3.15 -0.60 -23.12
CA VAL A 54 2.50 -1.91 -22.96
C VAL A 54 3.55 -3.01 -22.81
N TRP A 55 4.53 -3.04 -23.71
CA TRP A 55 5.59 -4.04 -23.65
C TRP A 55 6.51 -3.86 -22.45
N GLY A 56 6.79 -2.63 -22.01
CA GLY A 56 7.52 -2.39 -20.77
C GLY A 56 6.79 -2.93 -19.54
N LEU A 57 5.47 -2.78 -19.48
CA LEU A 57 4.67 -3.35 -18.40
C LEU A 57 4.61 -4.88 -18.47
N VAL A 58 4.54 -5.45 -19.67
CA VAL A 58 4.69 -6.91 -19.87
C VAL A 58 6.05 -7.38 -19.36
N GLY A 59 7.13 -6.68 -19.72
CA GLY A 59 8.49 -6.99 -19.25
C GLY A 59 8.62 -6.95 -17.73
N ALA A 60 8.04 -5.93 -17.09
CA ALA A 60 7.98 -5.84 -15.64
C ALA A 60 7.16 -6.99 -15.02
N SER A 61 6.09 -7.45 -15.67
CA SER A 61 5.24 -8.54 -15.17
C SER A 61 5.87 -9.93 -15.27
N ILE A 62 6.84 -10.14 -16.17
CA ILE A 62 7.56 -11.41 -16.33
C ILE A 62 8.53 -11.65 -15.17
N VAL A 63 9.00 -10.60 -14.49
CA VAL A 63 9.96 -10.71 -13.40
C VAL A 63 9.31 -11.33 -12.15
N PRO A 64 9.85 -12.44 -11.62
CA PRO A 64 9.34 -13.09 -10.41
C PRO A 64 9.31 -12.17 -9.19
N GLU A 65 8.35 -12.37 -8.28
CA GLU A 65 8.24 -11.59 -7.04
C GLU A 65 9.49 -11.66 -6.16
N GLY A 66 10.21 -12.78 -6.17
CA GLY A 66 11.46 -12.94 -5.42
C GLY A 66 12.60 -12.02 -5.88
N VAL A 67 12.47 -11.39 -7.06
CA VAL A 67 13.47 -10.47 -7.62
C VAL A 67 12.81 -9.16 -8.07
N ALA A 68 11.87 -8.65 -7.26
CA ALA A 68 11.04 -7.49 -7.60
C ALA A 68 11.83 -6.22 -8.02
N TRP A 69 13.08 -6.05 -7.55
CA TRP A 69 13.94 -4.92 -7.94
C TRP A 69 14.32 -4.92 -9.43
N LEU A 70 14.30 -6.08 -10.11
CA LEU A 70 14.53 -6.19 -11.55
C LEU A 70 13.32 -5.75 -12.38
N ARG A 71 12.12 -5.62 -11.80
CA ARG A 71 10.89 -5.22 -12.51
C ARG A 71 11.04 -3.92 -13.30
N PRO A 72 11.47 -2.79 -12.69
CA PRO A 72 11.63 -1.54 -13.43
C PRO A 72 12.72 -1.63 -14.49
N ILE A 73 13.78 -2.42 -14.26
CA ILE A 73 14.90 -2.58 -15.19
C ILE A 73 14.46 -3.39 -16.42
N ALA A 74 13.84 -4.55 -16.21
CA ALA A 74 13.31 -5.38 -17.29
C ALA A 74 12.22 -4.63 -18.08
N GLY A 75 11.35 -3.89 -17.37
CA GLY A 75 10.33 -3.08 -18.01
C GLY A 75 10.90 -1.92 -18.83
N LEU A 76 11.87 -1.18 -18.30
CA LEU A 76 12.54 -0.10 -19.05
C LEU A 76 13.29 -0.66 -20.27
N PHE A 77 13.99 -1.78 -20.11
CA PHE A 77 14.69 -2.43 -21.22
C PHE A 77 13.74 -2.81 -22.34
N LEU A 78 12.63 -3.48 -22.02
CA LEU A 78 11.66 -3.91 -23.03
C LEU A 78 10.90 -2.72 -23.64
N PHE A 79 10.61 -1.67 -22.85
CA PHE A 79 10.10 -0.40 -23.36
C PHE A 79 11.03 0.18 -24.42
N VAL A 80 12.32 0.39 -24.09
CA VAL A 80 13.30 1.01 -24.99
C VAL A 80 13.48 0.16 -26.26
N LEU A 81 13.53 -1.17 -26.11
CA LEU A 81 13.70 -2.09 -27.23
C LEU A 81 12.53 -1.99 -28.22
N ILE A 82 11.29 -2.14 -27.74
CA ILE A 82 10.11 -2.12 -28.60
C ILE A 82 9.83 -0.72 -29.15
N PHE A 83 10.00 0.30 -28.32
CA PHE A 83 9.93 1.70 -28.76
C PHE A 83 10.90 1.95 -29.93
N ALA A 84 12.17 1.55 -29.79
CA ALA A 84 13.17 1.73 -30.83
C ALA A 84 12.83 0.97 -32.11
N ILE A 85 12.36 -0.28 -32.01
CA ILE A 85 11.96 -1.08 -33.17
C ILE A 85 10.82 -0.38 -33.92
N ILE A 86 9.76 0.01 -33.22
CA ILE A 86 8.57 0.62 -33.84
C ILE A 86 8.94 1.99 -34.41
N TRP A 87 9.69 2.79 -33.66
CA TRP A 87 10.22 4.08 -34.10
C TRP A 87 11.02 3.93 -35.40
N ILE A 88 11.99 3.02 -35.46
CA ILE A 88 12.83 2.81 -36.64
C ILE A 88 11.98 2.35 -37.83
N VAL A 89 11.07 1.41 -37.63
CA VAL A 89 10.19 0.90 -38.69
C VAL A 89 9.31 2.03 -39.24
N ASP A 90 8.66 2.81 -38.36
CA ASP A 90 7.79 3.91 -38.76
C ASP A 90 8.54 5.07 -39.41
N ALA A 91 9.65 5.48 -38.81
CA ALA A 91 10.53 6.48 -39.38
C ALA A 91 10.99 6.03 -40.76
N SER A 92 11.44 4.78 -40.90
CA SER A 92 11.87 4.25 -42.20
C SER A 92 10.76 4.28 -43.26
N LEU A 93 9.50 4.04 -42.87
CA LEU A 93 8.37 4.11 -43.78
C LEU A 93 8.09 5.55 -44.23
N ILE A 94 8.12 6.50 -43.31
CA ILE A 94 7.95 7.93 -43.64
C ILE A 94 9.10 8.43 -44.52
N LEU A 95 10.34 8.07 -44.19
CA LEU A 95 11.55 8.42 -44.92
C LEU A 95 11.67 7.69 -46.27
N SER A 96 10.97 6.57 -46.47
CA SER A 96 11.07 5.81 -47.72
C SER A 96 10.57 6.62 -48.92
N GLU A 97 11.38 6.71 -49.97
CA GLU A 97 10.97 7.36 -51.20
C GLU A 97 9.85 6.55 -51.87
N ARG A 98 8.73 7.23 -52.20
CA ARG A 98 7.65 6.60 -52.94
C ARG A 98 8.06 6.50 -54.40
N PRO A 99 8.12 5.29 -54.99
CA PRO A 99 8.43 5.16 -56.40
C PRO A 99 7.36 5.89 -57.24
N PRO A 100 7.76 6.77 -58.18
CA PRO A 100 6.81 7.54 -58.98
C PRO A 100 6.08 6.61 -59.97
N LEU A 101 4.91 6.12 -59.59
CA LEU A 101 4.08 5.21 -60.39
C LEU A 101 3.77 5.75 -61.81
N ARG A 102 3.79 7.08 -62.00
CA ARG A 102 3.53 7.73 -63.29
C ARG A 102 4.76 7.93 -64.18
N ALA A 103 5.99 7.91 -63.62
CA ALA A 103 7.22 8.14 -64.41
C ALA A 103 7.53 6.98 -65.37
N ARG A 104 7.07 5.76 -65.03
CA ARG A 104 7.23 4.56 -65.87
C ARG A 104 6.60 4.70 -67.27
N ARG A 105 5.64 5.62 -67.45
CA ARG A 105 4.96 5.83 -68.75
C ARG A 105 5.80 6.62 -69.75
N TRP A 106 6.81 7.37 -69.28
CA TRP A 106 7.55 8.34 -70.11
C TRP A 106 9.02 7.95 -70.34
N GLN A 107 9.61 7.08 -69.51
CA GLN A 107 10.97 6.57 -69.70
C GLN A 107 11.02 5.04 -69.55
N PRO A 108 10.79 4.27 -70.63
CA PRO A 108 10.81 2.81 -70.60
C PRO A 108 12.22 2.18 -70.42
N GLY A 109 13.29 2.99 -70.40
CA GLY A 109 14.69 2.53 -70.27
C GLY A 109 15.39 2.86 -68.94
N ALA A 110 14.76 3.63 -68.04
CA ALA A 110 15.33 3.90 -66.73
C ALA A 110 15.18 2.63 -65.86
N ASN A 111 16.27 1.88 -65.67
CA ASN A 111 16.37 0.67 -64.84
C ASN A 111 16.15 0.93 -63.32
N GLN A 112 15.30 1.88 -62.94
CA GLN A 112 14.70 1.96 -61.60
C GLN A 112 13.65 0.86 -61.49
N GLY A 113 14.17 -0.36 -61.40
CA GLY A 113 13.45 -1.59 -61.62
C GLY A 113 12.40 -1.89 -60.56
N PHE A 114 11.50 -2.79 -60.93
CA PHE A 114 10.52 -3.49 -60.12
C PHE A 114 10.96 -3.79 -58.67
N GLY A 115 12.27 -3.98 -58.41
CA GLY A 115 12.85 -4.10 -57.07
C GLY A 115 12.61 -2.92 -56.12
N ALA A 116 12.61 -1.68 -56.58
CA ALA A 116 12.33 -0.51 -55.72
C ALA A 116 10.86 -0.50 -55.26
N LEU A 117 9.94 -0.84 -56.17
CA LEU A 117 8.51 -1.00 -55.88
C LEU A 117 8.26 -2.17 -54.92
N LEU A 118 8.91 -3.31 -55.15
CA LEU A 118 8.85 -4.48 -54.27
C LEU A 118 9.40 -4.16 -52.88
N ARG A 119 10.54 -3.45 -52.78
CA ARG A 119 11.14 -3.07 -51.48
C ARG A 119 10.22 -2.12 -50.70
N TRP A 120 9.63 -1.14 -51.39
CA TRP A 120 8.65 -0.22 -50.78
C TRP A 120 7.38 -0.97 -50.34
N GLY A 121 6.82 -1.81 -51.21
CA GLY A 121 5.64 -2.63 -50.91
C GLY A 121 5.89 -3.65 -49.80
N PHE A 122 7.07 -4.26 -49.76
CA PHE A 122 7.49 -5.15 -48.69
C PHE A 122 7.57 -4.41 -47.34
N GLY A 123 8.14 -3.21 -47.31
CA GLY A 123 8.14 -2.36 -46.10
C GLY A 123 6.72 -2.07 -45.60
N LEU A 124 5.79 -1.78 -46.52
CA LEU A 124 4.38 -1.59 -46.18
C LEU A 124 3.73 -2.87 -45.63
N VAL A 125 3.95 -4.03 -46.25
CA VAL A 125 3.40 -5.32 -45.80
C VAL A 125 3.95 -5.71 -44.43
N VAL A 126 5.27 -5.57 -44.22
CA VAL A 126 5.90 -5.80 -42.91
C VAL A 126 5.28 -4.88 -41.86
N ARG A 127 5.01 -3.62 -42.20
CA ARG A 127 4.34 -2.70 -41.28
C ARG A 127 2.91 -3.15 -40.95
N VAL A 128 2.10 -3.52 -41.94
CA VAL A 128 0.75 -4.04 -41.72
C VAL A 128 0.78 -5.28 -40.82
N ALA A 129 1.74 -6.18 -41.05
CA ALA A 129 1.93 -7.36 -40.22
C ALA A 129 2.30 -7.01 -38.77
N ILE A 130 3.26 -6.09 -38.56
CA ILE A 130 3.63 -5.61 -37.22
C ILE A 130 2.43 -5.00 -36.51
N VAL A 131 1.67 -4.15 -37.19
CA VAL A 131 0.48 -3.50 -36.62
C VAL A 131 -0.62 -4.52 -36.30
N ALA A 132 -0.84 -5.51 -37.15
CA ALA A 132 -1.80 -6.58 -36.88
C ALA A 132 -1.40 -7.41 -35.66
N VAL A 133 -0.11 -7.76 -35.52
CA VAL A 133 0.43 -8.44 -34.34
C VAL A 133 0.30 -7.56 -33.10
N SER A 134 0.60 -6.26 -33.22
CA SER A 134 0.38 -5.28 -32.16
C SER A 134 -1.07 -5.21 -31.72
N LEU A 135 -2.02 -5.07 -32.64
CA LEU A 135 -3.44 -5.03 -32.31
C LEU A 135 -3.90 -6.31 -31.63
N TYR A 136 -3.39 -7.46 -32.06
CA TYR A 136 -3.73 -8.76 -31.48
C TYR A 136 -3.14 -8.95 -30.07
N VAL A 137 -1.92 -8.45 -29.81
CA VAL A 137 -1.22 -8.65 -28.55
C VAL A 137 -1.43 -7.46 -27.60
N THR A 138 -1.08 -6.26 -28.03
CA THR A 138 -1.05 -5.02 -27.24
C THR A 138 -2.42 -4.63 -26.73
N ALA A 139 -3.50 -4.77 -27.52
CA ALA A 139 -4.82 -4.33 -27.09
C ALA A 139 -5.40 -5.12 -25.90
N PRO A 140 -5.35 -6.48 -25.87
CA PRO A 140 -5.70 -7.24 -24.67
C PRO A 140 -4.89 -6.86 -23.44
N PHE A 141 -3.60 -6.54 -23.61
CA PHE A 141 -2.74 -6.12 -22.50
C PHE A 141 -3.08 -4.72 -21.98
N LEU A 142 -3.34 -3.77 -22.88
CA LEU A 142 -3.79 -2.43 -22.50
C LEU A 142 -5.12 -2.51 -21.73
N ALA A 143 -6.04 -3.39 -22.17
CA ALA A 143 -7.29 -3.64 -21.46
C ALA A 143 -7.08 -4.18 -20.04
N LYS A 144 -6.12 -5.09 -19.86
CA LYS A 144 -5.73 -5.60 -18.52
C LYS A 144 -5.15 -4.51 -17.62
N LEU A 145 -4.45 -3.53 -18.18
CA LEU A 145 -3.83 -2.44 -17.42
C LEU A 145 -4.84 -1.41 -16.96
N ILE A 146 -5.72 -0.97 -17.87
CA ILE A 146 -6.75 0.02 -17.55
C ILE A 146 -7.79 -0.59 -16.60
N ARG A 147 -8.08 -1.89 -16.70
CA ARG A 147 -8.98 -2.62 -15.77
C ARG A 147 -8.26 -3.28 -14.58
N ALA A 148 -7.08 -2.79 -14.20
CA ALA A 148 -6.35 -3.38 -13.08
C ALA A 148 -7.16 -3.34 -11.78
N ASP A 149 -7.92 -2.26 -11.55
CA ASP A 149 -8.74 -2.07 -10.36
C ASP A 149 -9.97 -3.00 -10.36
N ASP A 150 -10.61 -3.20 -11.51
CA ASP A 150 -11.73 -4.15 -11.65
C ASP A 150 -11.26 -5.58 -11.40
N ILE A 151 -10.07 -5.95 -11.90
CA ILE A 151 -9.47 -7.27 -11.65
C ILE A 151 -9.12 -7.44 -10.17
N ALA A 152 -8.59 -6.38 -9.52
CA ALA A 152 -8.28 -6.41 -8.10
C ALA A 152 -9.55 -6.56 -7.26
N SER A 153 -10.61 -5.82 -7.57
CA SER A 153 -11.89 -5.93 -6.87
C SER A 153 -12.55 -7.29 -7.08
N TYR A 154 -12.52 -7.85 -8.29
CA TYR A 154 -13.00 -9.21 -8.57
C TYR A 154 -12.23 -10.25 -7.77
N HIS A 155 -10.89 -10.14 -7.73
CA HIS A 155 -10.04 -11.04 -6.95
C HIS A 155 -10.31 -10.92 -5.45
N GLN A 156 -10.48 -9.70 -4.94
CA GLN A 156 -10.84 -9.45 -3.54
C GLN A 156 -12.16 -10.13 -3.18
N ARG A 157 -13.21 -9.98 -4.02
CA ARG A 157 -14.48 -10.70 -3.83
C ARG A 157 -14.29 -12.22 -3.82
N GLN A 158 -13.41 -12.75 -4.67
CA GLN A 158 -13.11 -14.17 -4.70
C GLN A 158 -12.39 -14.65 -3.44
N VAL A 159 -11.48 -13.84 -2.89
CA VAL A 159 -10.79 -14.11 -1.62
C VAL A 159 -11.77 -14.06 -0.45
N GLU A 160 -12.66 -13.07 -0.42
CA GLU A 160 -13.73 -12.95 0.58
C GLU A 160 -14.68 -14.15 0.52
N GLN A 161 -15.10 -14.56 -0.68
CA GLN A 161 -15.92 -15.76 -0.87
C GLN A 161 -15.20 -17.02 -0.39
N TYR A 162 -13.89 -17.14 -0.65
CA TYR A 162 -13.09 -18.26 -0.15
C TYR A 162 -13.06 -18.31 1.38
N TYR A 163 -12.84 -17.17 2.04
CA TYR A 163 -12.87 -17.11 3.51
C TYR A 163 -14.28 -17.37 4.06
N ALA A 164 -15.32 -16.78 3.47
CA ALA A 164 -16.69 -17.01 3.89
C ALA A 164 -17.11 -18.49 3.75
N GLN A 165 -16.73 -19.16 2.66
CA GLN A 165 -16.99 -20.60 2.48
C GLN A 165 -16.23 -21.44 3.50
N ARG A 166 -14.97 -21.07 3.76
CA ARG A 166 -14.14 -21.74 4.77
C ARG A 166 -14.76 -21.57 6.15
N ASP A 167 -15.11 -20.36 6.56
CA ASP A 167 -15.73 -20.06 7.85
C ASP A 167 -17.10 -20.75 8.01
N ALA A 168 -17.89 -20.82 6.94
CA ALA A 168 -19.14 -21.59 6.92
C ALA A 168 -18.88 -23.09 7.14
N THR A 169 -17.84 -23.64 6.51
CA THR A 169 -17.46 -25.05 6.69
C THR A 169 -16.99 -25.31 8.13
N LEU A 170 -16.20 -24.41 8.70
CA LEU A 170 -15.67 -24.53 10.06
C LEU A 170 -16.75 -24.41 11.12
N SER A 171 -17.60 -23.39 11.00
CA SER A 171 -18.74 -23.23 11.88
C SER A 171 -19.71 -24.41 11.78
N GLY A 172 -19.87 -25.00 10.59
CA GLY A 172 -20.60 -26.26 10.39
C GLY A 172 -20.00 -27.42 11.18
N GLN A 173 -18.69 -27.67 11.05
CA GLN A 173 -17.99 -28.74 11.77
C GLN A 173 -18.01 -28.56 13.29
N THR A 174 -17.81 -27.33 13.77
CA THR A 174 -17.90 -27.02 15.20
C THR A 174 -19.31 -27.29 15.70
N ARG A 175 -20.35 -26.79 15.01
CA ARG A 175 -21.76 -27.01 15.38
C ARG A 175 -22.14 -28.49 15.44
N GLU A 176 -21.67 -29.28 14.48
CA GLU A 176 -21.96 -30.72 14.45
C GLU A 176 -21.34 -31.44 15.67
N ARG A 177 -20.07 -31.14 16.00
CA ARG A 177 -19.39 -31.73 17.17
C ARG A 177 -19.95 -31.21 18.50
N THR A 178 -20.29 -29.93 18.59
CA THR A 178 -20.90 -29.37 19.81
C THR A 178 -22.29 -29.94 20.04
N ALA A 179 -23.10 -30.14 19.00
CA ALA A 179 -24.42 -30.77 19.12
C ALA A 179 -24.35 -32.19 19.71
N GLN A 180 -23.35 -32.99 19.31
CA GLN A 180 -23.11 -34.32 19.88
C GLN A 180 -22.79 -34.24 21.37
N ILE A 181 -21.90 -33.33 21.78
CA ILE A 181 -21.51 -33.13 23.18
C ILE A 181 -22.70 -32.61 24.01
N GLU A 182 -23.43 -31.63 23.50
CA GLU A 182 -24.62 -31.08 24.16
C GLU A 182 -25.67 -32.17 24.42
N SER A 183 -25.88 -33.09 23.48
CA SER A 183 -26.80 -34.22 23.69
C SER A 183 -26.36 -35.11 24.86
N LEU A 184 -25.08 -35.46 24.95
CA LEU A 184 -24.52 -36.28 26.03
C LEU A 184 -24.60 -35.57 27.39
N PHE A 185 -24.32 -34.26 27.44
CA PHE A 185 -24.42 -33.50 28.69
C PHE A 185 -25.87 -33.25 29.11
N ARG A 186 -26.79 -33.08 28.16
CA ARG A 186 -28.22 -32.96 28.44
C ARG A 186 -28.78 -34.22 29.10
N GLU A 187 -28.39 -35.40 28.60
CA GLU A 187 -28.75 -36.69 29.21
C GLU A 187 -28.25 -36.82 30.66
N ARG A 188 -27.07 -36.29 30.97
CA ARG A 188 -26.49 -36.31 32.34
C ARG A 188 -27.06 -35.23 33.26
N ALA A 189 -27.41 -34.07 32.73
CA ALA A 189 -27.93 -32.94 33.51
C ALA A 189 -29.39 -33.15 33.93
N GLN A 190 -30.23 -33.74 33.07
CA GLN A 190 -31.65 -33.98 33.37
C GLN A 190 -31.93 -34.67 34.72
N PRO A 191 -31.28 -35.79 35.08
CA PRO A 191 -31.55 -36.44 36.37
C PRO A 191 -31.18 -35.56 37.57
N LEU A 192 -30.13 -34.75 37.48
CA LEU A 192 -29.76 -33.80 38.54
C LEU A 192 -30.75 -32.66 38.66
N GLU A 193 -31.20 -32.11 37.53
CA GLU A 193 -32.24 -31.06 37.52
C GLU A 193 -33.55 -31.56 38.11
N MET A 194 -33.98 -32.79 37.76
CA MET A 194 -35.13 -33.43 38.38
C MET A 194 -34.94 -33.66 39.89
N ARG A 195 -33.76 -34.11 40.32
CA ARG A 195 -33.45 -34.31 41.74
C ARG A 195 -33.47 -32.98 42.52
N ILE A 196 -32.89 -31.91 41.97
CA ILE A 196 -32.92 -30.57 42.57
C ILE A 196 -34.37 -30.07 42.69
N ALA A 197 -35.20 -30.29 41.67
CA ALA A 197 -36.61 -29.91 41.72
C ALA A 197 -37.37 -30.68 42.84
N GLN A 198 -37.13 -32.00 42.95
CA GLN A 198 -37.71 -32.84 44.01
C GLN A 198 -37.23 -32.41 45.41
N LEU A 199 -35.94 -32.15 45.58
CA LEU A 199 -35.37 -31.68 46.85
C LEU A 199 -35.94 -30.32 47.24
N ASN A 200 -36.07 -29.37 46.31
CA ASN A 200 -36.74 -28.09 46.56
C ASN A 200 -38.18 -28.26 47.02
N GLN A 201 -38.95 -29.14 46.37
CA GLN A 201 -40.33 -29.42 46.77
C GLN A 201 -40.36 -30.02 48.19
N SER A 202 -39.48 -30.97 48.51
CA SER A 202 -39.39 -31.55 49.85
C SER A 202 -38.99 -30.52 50.92
N LEU A 203 -38.07 -29.60 50.59
CA LEU A 203 -37.64 -28.52 51.47
C LEU A 203 -38.81 -27.57 51.77
N THR A 204 -39.60 -27.21 50.76
CA THR A 204 -40.79 -26.37 50.96
C THR A 204 -41.83 -27.06 51.84
N ALA A 205 -42.05 -28.37 51.67
CA ALA A 205 -42.98 -29.14 52.48
C ALA A 205 -42.54 -29.23 53.96
N GLU A 206 -41.25 -29.48 54.23
CA GLU A 206 -40.74 -29.54 55.61
C GLU A 206 -40.73 -28.16 56.30
N ARG A 207 -40.41 -27.09 55.56
CA ARG A 207 -40.54 -25.71 56.08
C ARG A 207 -41.99 -25.38 56.43
N GLN A 208 -42.94 -25.80 55.61
CA GLN A 208 -44.36 -25.63 55.89
C GLN A 208 -44.78 -26.42 57.13
N ARG A 209 -44.37 -27.69 57.28
CA ARG A 209 -44.63 -28.49 58.49
C ARG A 209 -44.09 -27.84 59.76
N ARG A 210 -42.88 -27.28 59.68
CA ARG A 210 -42.31 -26.52 60.80
C ARG A 210 -43.20 -25.32 61.17
N ALA A 211 -43.63 -24.55 60.18
CA ALA A 211 -44.50 -23.40 60.40
C ALA A 211 -45.86 -23.80 60.98
N GLU A 212 -46.42 -24.95 60.57
CA GLU A 212 -47.66 -25.52 61.12
C GLU A 212 -47.51 -25.88 62.61
N ILE A 213 -46.39 -26.51 63.00
CA ILE A 213 -46.11 -26.82 64.42
C ILE A 213 -45.89 -25.54 65.23
N GLU A 214 -45.12 -24.58 64.70
CA GLU A 214 -44.93 -23.29 65.37
C GLU A 214 -46.27 -22.53 65.54
N ALA A 215 -47.19 -22.63 64.57
CA ALA A 215 -48.52 -22.05 64.65
C ALA A 215 -49.46 -22.79 65.63
N GLU A 216 -49.33 -24.11 65.78
CA GLU A 216 -50.11 -24.92 66.73
C GLU A 216 -49.73 -24.57 68.18
N TYR A 217 -48.42 -24.53 68.50
CA TYR A 217 -47.93 -24.30 69.85
C TYR A 217 -47.81 -22.82 70.22
N GLY A 218 -47.71 -21.92 69.23
CA GLY A 218 -47.63 -20.47 69.42
C GLY A 218 -48.68 -19.90 70.39
N PRO A 219 -49.99 -20.06 70.13
CA PRO A 219 -51.04 -19.49 70.99
C PRO A 219 -51.06 -20.13 72.39
N GLU A 220 -50.80 -21.44 72.52
CA GLU A 220 -50.71 -22.10 73.83
C GLU A 220 -49.56 -21.54 74.67
N LEU A 221 -48.38 -21.38 74.07
CA LEU A 221 -47.20 -20.82 74.73
C LEU A 221 -47.41 -19.33 75.08
N GLU A 222 -48.10 -18.56 74.24
CA GLU A 222 -48.44 -17.17 74.53
C GLU A 222 -49.40 -17.03 75.71
N VAL A 223 -50.44 -17.87 75.78
CA VAL A 223 -51.37 -17.89 76.93
C VAL A 223 -50.63 -18.28 78.19
N LEU A 224 -49.80 -19.34 78.17
CA LEU A 224 -49.02 -19.77 79.34
C LEU A 224 -48.01 -18.70 79.79
N ARG A 225 -47.37 -17.99 78.86
CA ARG A 225 -46.50 -16.84 79.17
C ARG A 225 -47.29 -15.72 79.82
N ARG A 226 -48.45 -15.37 79.26
CA ARG A 226 -49.33 -14.33 79.81
C ARG A 226 -49.80 -14.71 81.22
N ASP A 227 -50.35 -15.90 81.41
CA ASP A 227 -50.84 -16.40 82.69
C ASP A 227 -49.71 -16.45 83.73
N LEU A 228 -48.50 -16.85 83.32
CA LEU A 228 -47.31 -16.82 84.19
C LEU A 228 -46.98 -15.39 84.63
N THR A 229 -46.97 -14.43 83.70
CA THR A 229 -46.70 -13.01 84.04
C THR A 229 -47.77 -12.41 84.94
N GLU A 230 -49.06 -12.73 84.69
CA GLU A 230 -50.17 -12.28 85.54
C GLU A 230 -50.10 -12.91 86.93
N ALA A 231 -49.75 -14.21 87.02
CA ALA A 231 -49.54 -14.89 88.30
C ALA A 231 -48.34 -14.30 89.07
N GLN A 232 -47.21 -14.04 88.40
CA GLN A 232 -46.04 -13.40 89.00
C GLN A 232 -46.34 -11.96 89.49
N ALA A 233 -47.11 -11.19 88.71
CA ALA A 233 -47.55 -9.86 89.12
C ALA A 233 -48.45 -9.92 90.37
N ARG A 234 -49.36 -10.91 90.45
CA ARG A 234 -50.18 -11.15 91.65
C ARG A 234 -49.35 -11.56 92.86
N VAL A 235 -48.35 -12.44 92.69
CA VAL A 235 -47.38 -12.78 93.75
C VAL A 235 -46.69 -11.51 94.27
N GLY A 236 -46.21 -10.66 93.36
CA GLY A 236 -45.59 -9.38 93.72
C GLY A 236 -46.52 -8.45 94.48
N ASN A 237 -47.79 -8.34 94.07
CA ASN A 237 -48.79 -7.50 94.73
C ASN A 237 -49.13 -8.01 96.15
N GLU A 238 -49.25 -9.33 96.35
CA GLU A 238 -49.47 -9.94 97.67
C GLU A 238 -48.27 -9.73 98.60
N ILE A 239 -47.05 -9.92 98.10
CA ILE A 239 -45.84 -9.76 98.92
C ILE A 239 -45.65 -8.30 99.35
N LEU A 240 -45.97 -7.34 98.47
CA LEU A 240 -45.80 -5.90 98.69
C LEU A 240 -47.05 -5.21 99.28
N GLY A 241 -48.13 -5.95 99.62
CA GLY A 241 -49.36 -5.40 100.22
C GLY A 241 -50.11 -4.37 99.36
N ARG A 242 -49.96 -4.43 98.03
CA ARG A 242 -50.64 -3.49 97.11
C ARG A 242 -52.12 -3.87 96.97
N GLU A 243 -52.98 -2.90 96.66
CA GLU A 243 -54.44 -3.06 96.55
C GLU A 243 -55.17 -3.40 97.88
N GLY A 244 -54.69 -2.88 99.01
CA GLY A 244 -55.38 -2.98 100.31
C GLY A 244 -55.22 -4.33 101.02
N ARG A 245 -54.15 -5.08 100.69
CA ARG A 245 -53.84 -6.40 101.27
C ARG A 245 -52.72 -6.29 102.32
N PRO A 246 -52.68 -7.16 103.35
CA PRO A 246 -51.64 -7.11 104.37
C PRO A 246 -50.27 -7.51 103.78
N GLU A 247 -49.24 -6.67 104.02
CA GLU A 247 -47.88 -6.93 103.57
C GLU A 247 -47.30 -8.22 104.18
N GLY A 248 -46.63 -9.03 103.34
CA GLY A 248 -45.89 -10.22 103.77
C GLY A 248 -46.28 -11.51 103.03
N ARG A 249 -45.50 -12.57 103.25
CA ARG A 249 -45.72 -13.91 102.67
C ARG A 249 -46.88 -14.66 103.35
N GLY A 250 -48.07 -14.11 103.22
CA GLY A 250 -49.31 -14.73 103.65
C GLY A 250 -49.64 -16.02 102.88
N PRO A 251 -50.67 -16.77 103.32
CA PRO A 251 -51.08 -18.00 102.65
C PRO A 251 -51.52 -17.77 101.19
N GLU A 252 -52.07 -16.60 100.85
CA GLU A 252 -52.44 -16.24 99.46
C GLU A 252 -51.21 -16.02 98.57
N ALA A 253 -50.17 -15.33 99.06
CA ALA A 253 -48.90 -15.18 98.34
C ALA A 253 -48.28 -16.53 97.99
N ARG A 254 -48.30 -17.49 98.93
CA ARG A 254 -47.77 -18.86 98.71
C ARG A 254 -48.60 -19.64 97.69
N LYS A 255 -49.93 -19.44 97.65
CA LYS A 255 -50.79 -20.06 96.63
C LYS A 255 -50.47 -19.54 95.23
N TRP A 256 -50.28 -18.23 95.09
CA TRP A 256 -49.91 -17.63 93.81
C TRP A 256 -48.48 -17.99 93.40
N GLU A 257 -47.54 -18.12 94.34
CA GLU A 257 -46.15 -18.56 94.09
C GLU A 257 -46.12 -20.02 93.62
N ALA A 258 -46.93 -20.90 94.23
CA ALA A 258 -47.13 -22.27 93.77
C ALA A 258 -47.81 -22.33 92.40
N ASN A 259 -48.79 -21.46 92.13
CA ASN A 259 -49.45 -21.40 90.82
C ASN A 259 -48.50 -20.89 89.72
N ALA A 260 -47.68 -19.87 90.01
CA ALA A 260 -46.66 -19.38 89.08
C ALA A 260 -45.59 -20.45 88.80
N SER A 261 -45.17 -21.20 89.83
CA SER A 261 -44.24 -22.32 89.66
C SER A 261 -44.83 -23.41 88.75
N ARG A 262 -46.10 -23.77 88.97
CA ARG A 262 -46.82 -24.73 88.12
C ARG A 262 -46.96 -24.25 86.67
N LEU A 263 -47.26 -22.97 86.46
CA LEU A 263 -47.34 -22.37 85.12
C LEU A 263 -45.98 -22.33 84.43
N ALA A 264 -44.89 -22.07 85.17
CA ALA A 264 -43.53 -22.13 84.64
C ALA A 264 -43.13 -23.56 84.25
N GLU A 265 -43.47 -24.57 85.06
CA GLU A 265 -43.28 -25.99 84.73
C GLU A 265 -44.10 -26.40 83.49
N GLN A 266 -45.35 -25.95 83.37
CA GLN A 266 -46.18 -26.20 82.20
C GLN A 266 -45.64 -25.53 80.94
N LEU A 267 -45.20 -24.27 81.04
CA LEU A 267 -44.58 -23.54 79.94
C LEU A 267 -43.30 -24.22 79.48
N THR A 268 -42.42 -24.60 80.42
CA THR A 268 -41.16 -25.29 80.08
C THR A 268 -41.43 -26.67 79.47
N ALA A 269 -42.37 -27.45 80.02
CA ALA A 269 -42.77 -28.72 79.43
C ALA A 269 -43.29 -28.56 78.00
N LYS A 270 -44.21 -27.61 77.76
CA LYS A 270 -44.76 -27.34 76.43
C LYS A 270 -43.72 -26.79 75.45
N GLN A 271 -42.80 -25.96 75.94
CA GLN A 271 -41.70 -25.47 75.14
C GLN A 271 -40.75 -26.60 74.76
N THR A 272 -40.39 -27.50 75.69
CA THR A 272 -39.58 -28.68 75.37
C THR A 272 -40.26 -29.64 74.40
N GLU A 273 -41.58 -29.78 74.47
CA GLU A 273 -42.36 -30.59 73.52
C GLU A 273 -42.28 -29.99 72.10
N SER A 274 -42.50 -28.68 71.97
CA SER A 274 -42.39 -27.95 70.70
C SER A 274 -40.95 -28.00 70.15
N ASP A 275 -39.95 -27.75 71.01
CA ASP A 275 -38.53 -27.79 70.64
C ASP A 275 -38.12 -29.18 70.15
N THR A 276 -38.61 -30.25 70.80
CA THR A 276 -38.32 -31.63 70.37
C THR A 276 -38.88 -31.91 68.98
N ARG A 277 -40.12 -31.49 68.70
CA ARG A 277 -40.75 -31.68 67.39
C ARG A 277 -40.09 -30.83 66.29
N THR A 278 -39.81 -29.57 66.59
CA THR A 278 -39.16 -28.65 65.64
C THR A 278 -37.70 -29.02 65.38
N THR A 279 -36.98 -29.58 66.35
CA THR A 279 -35.59 -30.03 66.18
C THR A 279 -35.47 -31.15 65.16
N LEU A 280 -36.38 -32.14 65.17
CA LEU A 280 -36.39 -33.22 64.17
C LEU A 280 -36.63 -32.67 62.75
N ILE A 281 -37.55 -31.72 62.59
CA ILE A 281 -37.80 -31.07 61.29
C ILE A 281 -36.61 -30.21 60.87
N ALA A 282 -35.99 -29.48 61.81
CA ALA A 282 -34.81 -28.67 61.54
C ALA A 282 -33.62 -29.54 61.07
N GLN A 283 -33.42 -30.72 61.67
CA GLN A 283 -32.44 -31.70 61.19
C GLN A 283 -32.76 -32.16 59.77
N ARG A 284 -34.03 -32.48 59.48
CA ARG A 284 -34.43 -32.91 58.14
C ARG A 284 -34.28 -31.80 57.09
N ILE A 285 -34.59 -30.55 57.44
CA ILE A 285 -34.35 -29.37 56.59
C ILE A 285 -32.86 -29.25 56.29
N ALA A 286 -31.99 -29.37 57.31
CA ALA A 286 -30.54 -29.28 57.13
C ALA A 286 -29.98 -30.40 56.23
N GLU A 287 -30.50 -31.63 56.35
CA GLU A 287 -30.17 -32.75 55.46
C GLU A 287 -30.55 -32.46 54.00
N ILE A 288 -31.79 -32.00 53.77
CA ILE A 288 -32.28 -31.67 52.41
C ILE A 288 -31.48 -30.51 51.82
N GLU A 289 -31.15 -29.48 52.61
CA GLU A 289 -30.33 -28.35 52.17
C GLU A 289 -28.91 -28.78 51.79
N LEU A 290 -28.32 -29.71 52.55
CA LEU A 290 -27.01 -30.28 52.22
C LEU A 290 -27.08 -31.08 50.90
N GLU A 291 -28.08 -31.95 50.75
CA GLU A 291 -28.28 -32.70 49.50
C GLU A 291 -28.50 -31.77 48.29
N LEU A 292 -29.28 -30.70 48.47
CA LEU A 292 -29.54 -29.71 47.42
C LEU A 292 -28.26 -28.99 47.00
N ARG A 293 -27.41 -28.57 47.97
CA ARG A 293 -26.10 -27.99 47.68
C ARG A 293 -25.23 -28.96 46.90
N THR A 294 -25.14 -30.22 47.33
CA THR A 294 -24.33 -31.22 46.61
C THR A 294 -24.81 -31.45 45.17
N ALA A 295 -26.13 -31.59 44.95
CA ALA A 295 -26.69 -31.77 43.62
C ALA A 295 -26.51 -30.52 42.73
N SER A 296 -26.63 -29.32 43.31
CA SER A 296 -26.39 -28.04 42.61
C SER A 296 -24.93 -27.88 42.21
N ASP A 297 -23.99 -28.22 43.11
CA ASP A 297 -22.56 -28.18 42.84
C ASP A 297 -22.16 -29.17 41.75
N GLU A 298 -22.73 -30.38 41.76
CA GLU A 298 -22.55 -31.38 40.69
C GLU A 298 -23.06 -30.88 39.34
N LEU A 299 -24.26 -30.27 39.30
CA LEU A 299 -24.81 -29.68 38.09
C LEU A 299 -23.93 -28.53 37.56
N GLN A 300 -23.43 -27.68 38.46
CA GLN A 300 -22.54 -26.58 38.09
C GLN A 300 -21.21 -27.09 37.53
N ARG A 301 -20.62 -28.13 38.14
CA ARG A 301 -19.42 -28.78 37.63
C ARG A 301 -19.65 -29.37 36.24
N LEU A 302 -20.77 -30.08 36.01
CA LEU A 302 -21.11 -30.61 34.68
C LEU A 302 -21.26 -29.51 33.63
N ARG A 303 -21.87 -28.37 33.98
CA ARG A 303 -21.97 -27.20 33.06
C ARG A 303 -20.59 -26.61 32.74
N GLN A 304 -19.70 -26.52 33.73
CA GLN A 304 -18.32 -26.07 33.51
C GLN A 304 -17.53 -27.04 32.63
N GLU A 305 -17.67 -28.35 32.85
CA GLU A 305 -17.08 -29.40 32.01
C GLU A 305 -17.61 -29.32 30.57
N GLN A 306 -18.91 -29.14 30.40
CA GLN A 306 -19.54 -28.95 29.09
C GLN A 306 -18.93 -27.76 28.35
N GLN A 307 -18.84 -26.59 29.00
CA GLN A 307 -18.27 -25.39 28.39
C GLN A 307 -16.80 -25.61 28.01
N THR A 308 -16.01 -26.19 28.92
CA THR A 308 -14.60 -26.48 28.68
C THR A 308 -14.41 -27.43 27.50
N ARG A 309 -15.31 -28.41 27.33
CA ARG A 309 -15.29 -29.34 26.18
C ARG A 309 -15.68 -28.66 24.87
N ILE A 310 -16.68 -27.78 24.88
CA ILE A 310 -17.04 -26.98 23.71
C ILE A 310 -15.85 -26.11 23.27
N ASP A 311 -15.19 -25.46 24.22
CA ASP A 311 -14.03 -24.61 23.95
C ASP A 311 -12.84 -25.43 23.41
N GLN A 312 -12.58 -26.63 23.97
CA GLN A 312 -11.57 -27.56 23.45
C GLN A 312 -11.87 -28.00 22.02
N ILE A 313 -13.12 -28.33 21.70
CA ILE A 313 -13.52 -28.71 20.33
C ILE A 313 -13.31 -27.55 19.36
N ALA A 314 -13.67 -26.33 19.76
CA ALA A 314 -13.42 -25.14 18.94
C ALA A 314 -11.92 -24.96 18.69
N ALA A 315 -11.08 -25.16 19.72
CA ALA A 315 -9.62 -25.09 19.60
C ALA A 315 -9.04 -26.21 18.71
N GLU A 316 -9.52 -27.45 18.84
CA GLU A 316 -9.09 -28.58 18.02
C GLU A 316 -9.47 -28.40 16.54
N VAL A 317 -10.69 -27.95 16.27
CA VAL A 317 -11.15 -27.64 14.90
C VAL A 317 -10.35 -26.47 14.31
N ALA A 318 -9.95 -25.50 15.13
CA ALA A 318 -9.04 -24.44 14.71
C ALA A 318 -7.61 -24.98 14.43
N ALA A 319 -7.09 -25.88 15.27
CA ALA A 319 -5.74 -26.42 15.15
C ALA A 319 -5.57 -27.43 13.99
N GLN A 320 -6.62 -28.18 13.64
CA GLN A 320 -6.61 -29.12 12.51
C GLN A 320 -6.59 -28.43 11.14
N GLN A 321 -6.72 -27.11 11.11
CA GLN A 321 -6.75 -26.37 9.86
C GLN A 321 -5.37 -26.17 9.25
N VAL A 322 -5.25 -26.58 7.99
CA VAL A 322 -4.15 -26.16 7.11
C VAL A 322 -4.23 -24.65 6.91
N ALA A 323 -3.09 -23.96 7.01
CA ALA A 323 -2.99 -22.51 6.80
C ALA A 323 -3.76 -22.08 5.55
N ALA A 324 -4.53 -20.99 5.65
CA ALA A 324 -5.27 -20.46 4.52
C ALA A 324 -4.30 -20.13 3.38
N LEU A 325 -4.51 -20.77 2.23
CA LEU A 325 -3.78 -20.49 1.00
C LEU A 325 -4.77 -19.78 0.07
N PRO A 326 -4.98 -18.46 0.27
CA PRO A 326 -5.88 -17.71 -0.58
C PRO A 326 -5.41 -17.80 -2.04
N PRO A 327 -6.35 -17.79 -3.01
CA PRO A 327 -5.99 -17.80 -4.42
C PRO A 327 -5.07 -16.61 -4.70
N ARG A 328 -3.86 -16.87 -5.20
CA ARG A 328 -2.91 -15.79 -5.50
C ARG A 328 -3.27 -15.12 -6.82
N LEU A 329 -3.09 -13.81 -6.87
CA LEU A 329 -3.36 -12.95 -8.03
C LEU A 329 -2.23 -13.10 -9.09
N THR A 330 -2.03 -14.33 -9.55
CA THR A 330 -1.07 -14.68 -10.61
C THR A 330 -1.52 -14.14 -11.96
N PHE A 331 -0.63 -14.10 -12.96
CA PHE A 331 -0.98 -13.68 -14.31
C PHE A 331 -2.12 -14.51 -14.92
N ALA A 332 -2.11 -15.83 -14.70
CA ALA A 332 -3.19 -16.73 -15.10
C ALA A 332 -4.50 -16.38 -14.39
N ALA A 333 -4.45 -16.05 -13.09
CA ALA A 333 -5.62 -15.60 -12.34
C ALA A 333 -6.16 -14.26 -12.87
N ARG A 334 -5.30 -13.29 -13.23
CA ARG A 334 -5.72 -12.03 -13.88
C ARG A 334 -6.40 -12.27 -15.21
N SER A 335 -5.87 -13.19 -16.02
CA SER A 335 -6.47 -13.54 -17.31
C SER A 335 -7.82 -14.22 -17.14
N LYS A 336 -7.96 -15.09 -16.14
CA LYS A 336 -9.23 -15.75 -15.80
C LYS A 336 -10.25 -14.76 -15.24
N ALA A 337 -9.83 -13.83 -14.38
CA ALA A 337 -10.66 -12.75 -13.86
C ALA A 337 -11.17 -11.84 -14.97
N LEU A 338 -10.30 -11.43 -15.90
CA LEU A 338 -10.71 -10.65 -17.07
C LEU A 338 -11.71 -11.42 -17.95
N HIS A 339 -11.49 -12.71 -18.18
CA HIS A 339 -12.45 -13.54 -18.91
C HIS A 339 -13.79 -13.67 -18.18
N ALA A 340 -13.78 -13.79 -16.86
CA ALA A 340 -14.99 -13.85 -16.04
C ALA A 340 -15.74 -12.51 -16.04
N LEU A 341 -15.03 -11.38 -16.03
CA LEU A 341 -15.62 -10.04 -16.17
C LEU A 341 -16.27 -9.88 -17.56
N ARG A 342 -15.62 -10.32 -18.63
CA ARG A 342 -16.20 -10.33 -19.99
C ARG A 342 -17.44 -11.20 -20.11
N ALA A 343 -17.44 -12.34 -19.43
CA ALA A 343 -18.56 -13.27 -19.42
C ALA A 343 -19.67 -12.85 -18.43
N SER A 344 -19.44 -11.79 -17.64
CA SER A 344 -20.44 -11.28 -16.71
C SER A 344 -21.61 -10.67 -17.50
N PRO A 345 -22.86 -10.82 -17.00
CA PRO A 345 -24.04 -10.29 -17.69
C PRO A 345 -23.93 -8.77 -17.90
N ASP A 346 -23.24 -8.06 -17.01
CA ASP A 346 -23.02 -6.62 -17.07
C ASP A 346 -22.24 -6.19 -18.32
N GLU A 347 -21.32 -7.02 -18.82
CA GLU A 347 -20.52 -6.72 -20.03
C GLU A 347 -21.04 -7.41 -21.29
N SER A 348 -21.87 -8.45 -21.15
CA SER A 348 -22.34 -9.27 -22.28
C SER A 348 -23.19 -8.51 -23.32
N GLY A 349 -23.66 -7.30 -22.99
CA GLY A 349 -24.42 -6.42 -23.89
C GLY A 349 -23.70 -5.12 -24.31
N VAL A 350 -22.48 -4.88 -23.83
CA VAL A 350 -21.75 -3.65 -24.11
C VAL A 350 -21.07 -3.77 -25.49
N PRO A 351 -21.31 -2.84 -26.44
CA PRO A 351 -20.65 -2.85 -27.74
C PRO A 351 -19.13 -2.94 -27.58
N HIS A 352 -18.44 -3.69 -28.45
CA HIS A 352 -16.99 -3.88 -28.35
C HIS A 352 -16.20 -2.57 -28.23
N PHE A 353 -16.66 -1.49 -28.86
CA PHE A 353 -16.04 -0.16 -28.81
C PHE A 353 -16.14 0.55 -27.45
N GLU A 354 -17.14 0.23 -26.63
CA GLU A 354 -17.27 0.72 -25.26
C GLU A 354 -16.42 -0.11 -24.29
N THR A 355 -15.95 -1.28 -24.73
CA THR A 355 -14.93 -2.01 -23.97
C THR A 355 -13.58 -1.33 -24.14
N VAL A 356 -12.78 -1.38 -23.07
CA VAL A 356 -11.42 -0.85 -23.05
C VAL A 356 -10.53 -1.47 -24.13
N GLU A 357 -10.74 -2.75 -24.46
CA GLU A 357 -10.02 -3.42 -25.54
C GLU A 357 -10.39 -2.84 -26.91
N GLY A 358 -11.67 -2.65 -27.19
CA GLY A 358 -12.11 -2.04 -28.45
C GLY A 358 -11.64 -0.59 -28.59
N PHE A 359 -11.63 0.18 -27.49
CA PHE A 359 -11.04 1.51 -27.48
C PHE A 359 -9.54 1.48 -27.80
N ALA A 360 -8.77 0.57 -27.19
CA ALA A 360 -7.35 0.39 -27.47
C ALA A 360 -7.08 0.02 -28.93
N GLN A 361 -7.86 -0.92 -29.47
CA GLN A 361 -7.79 -1.33 -30.88
C GLN A 361 -8.14 -0.18 -31.82
N ALA A 362 -9.19 0.59 -31.50
CA ALA A 362 -9.60 1.74 -32.27
C ALA A 362 -8.52 2.84 -32.26
N ALA A 363 -7.95 3.16 -31.09
CA ALA A 363 -6.90 4.16 -30.97
C ALA A 363 -5.64 3.79 -31.78
N LEU A 364 -5.15 2.55 -31.63
CA LEU A 364 -4.01 2.05 -32.41
C LEU A 364 -4.33 2.00 -33.91
N GLY A 365 -5.54 1.57 -34.27
CA GLY A 365 -6.02 1.57 -35.65
C GLY A 365 -6.04 2.98 -36.25
N VAL A 366 -6.58 3.97 -35.53
CA VAL A 366 -6.62 5.38 -35.96
C VAL A 366 -5.22 5.94 -36.16
N LEU A 367 -4.28 5.68 -35.24
CA LEU A 367 -2.89 6.14 -35.39
C LEU A 367 -2.21 5.51 -36.61
N PHE A 368 -2.43 4.22 -36.83
CA PHE A 368 -1.92 3.53 -38.02
C PHE A 368 -2.52 4.12 -39.31
N PHE A 369 -3.83 4.31 -39.37
CA PHE A 369 -4.49 4.93 -40.51
C PHE A 369 -4.05 6.38 -40.72
N ALA A 370 -3.76 7.12 -39.64
CA ALA A 370 -3.21 8.47 -39.72
C ALA A 370 -1.80 8.48 -40.34
N LEU A 371 -0.91 7.56 -39.95
CA LEU A 371 0.41 7.41 -40.61
C LEU A 371 0.27 7.03 -42.08
N MET A 372 -0.64 6.10 -42.39
CA MET A 372 -0.92 5.71 -43.76
C MET A 372 -1.47 6.88 -44.58
N ALA A 373 -2.40 7.66 -44.03
CA ALA A 373 -2.94 8.84 -44.67
C ALA A 373 -1.84 9.89 -44.89
N LEU A 374 -1.01 10.18 -43.88
CA LEU A 374 0.12 11.10 -44.01
C LEU A 374 1.03 10.69 -45.17
N LYS A 375 1.38 9.40 -45.27
CA LYS A 375 2.24 8.91 -46.35
C LYS A 375 1.54 8.91 -47.71
N LEU A 376 0.24 8.58 -47.77
CA LEU A 376 -0.53 8.58 -49.02
C LEU A 376 -0.68 9.99 -49.60
N PHE A 377 -0.90 10.97 -48.72
CA PHE A 377 -1.11 12.39 -49.02
C PHE A 377 0.16 13.24 -48.82
N GLU A 378 1.35 12.65 -48.98
CA GLU A 378 2.61 13.38 -48.90
C GLU A 378 2.64 14.54 -49.95
N PRO A 379 2.83 15.80 -49.51
CA PRO A 379 2.92 16.94 -50.43
C PRO A 379 4.11 16.81 -51.40
N PRO A 380 4.05 17.42 -52.60
CA PRO A 380 5.17 17.41 -53.54
C PRO A 380 6.47 17.95 -52.96
N ALA A 381 6.39 18.95 -52.07
CA ALA A 381 7.55 19.50 -51.36
C ALA A 381 8.23 18.45 -50.44
N VAL A 382 7.44 17.59 -49.79
CA VAL A 382 7.96 16.51 -48.93
C VAL A 382 8.62 15.42 -49.78
N ARG A 383 8.04 15.10 -50.94
CA ARG A 383 8.66 14.17 -51.90
C ARG A 383 10.00 14.69 -52.40
N ALA A 384 10.07 15.98 -52.73
CA ALA A 384 11.32 16.63 -53.14
C ALA A 384 12.36 16.61 -52.02
N TYR A 385 11.92 16.81 -50.77
CA TYR A 385 12.79 16.76 -49.60
C TYR A 385 13.41 15.37 -49.38
N PHE A 386 12.65 14.30 -49.52
CA PHE A 386 13.16 12.95 -49.30
C PHE A 386 13.94 12.36 -50.48
N ASN A 387 13.85 12.97 -51.67
CA ASN A 387 14.57 12.50 -52.84
C ASN A 387 16.06 12.86 -52.73
N GLU A 388 16.90 11.83 -52.58
CA GLU A 388 18.36 11.98 -52.44
C GLU A 388 18.98 12.73 -53.62
N THR A 389 18.54 12.42 -54.84
CA THR A 389 19.07 13.05 -56.07
C THR A 389 18.77 14.55 -56.08
N ILE A 390 17.54 14.95 -55.73
CA ILE A 390 17.15 16.37 -55.69
C ILE A 390 17.90 17.10 -54.57
N GLN A 391 18.10 16.46 -53.41
CA GLN A 391 18.88 17.03 -52.30
C GLN A 391 20.34 17.30 -52.70
N LEU A 392 21.00 16.34 -53.35
CA LEU A 392 22.36 16.50 -53.84
C LEU A 392 22.46 17.62 -54.86
N GLN A 393 21.51 17.69 -55.79
CA GLN A 393 21.49 18.72 -56.84
C GLN A 393 21.15 20.09 -56.27
N TYR A 394 20.29 20.17 -55.25
CA TYR A 394 20.00 21.44 -54.56
C TYR A 394 21.22 21.95 -53.80
N ARG A 395 21.95 21.07 -53.11
CA ARG A 395 23.22 21.44 -52.48
C ARG A 395 24.24 21.91 -53.51
N LYS A 396 24.31 21.25 -54.68
CA LYS A 396 25.14 21.68 -55.81
C LYS A 396 24.72 23.06 -56.34
N TYR A 397 23.41 23.33 -56.46
CA TYR A 397 22.86 24.64 -56.80
C TYR A 397 23.26 25.74 -55.82
N LEU A 398 23.17 25.48 -54.51
CA LEU A 398 23.52 26.45 -53.47
C LEU A 398 25.01 26.85 -53.48
N VAL A 399 25.87 26.00 -54.04
CA VAL A 399 27.32 26.28 -54.23
C VAL A 399 27.62 26.85 -55.63
N GLY A 400 26.59 27.03 -56.47
CA GLY A 400 26.73 27.56 -57.84
C GLY A 400 27.16 26.53 -58.88
N GLY A 401 27.22 25.24 -58.52
CA GLY A 401 27.67 24.16 -59.41
C GLY A 401 26.68 23.75 -60.50
N LEU A 402 25.53 24.43 -60.61
CA LEU A 402 24.52 24.25 -61.68
C LEU A 402 24.31 25.53 -62.50
N ALA A 403 25.20 26.52 -62.36
CA ALA A 403 25.08 27.80 -63.08
C ALA A 403 25.21 27.65 -64.62
N ASP A 404 25.73 26.53 -65.09
CA ASP A 404 25.82 26.15 -66.50
C ASP A 404 24.46 25.75 -67.12
N ILE A 405 23.45 25.49 -66.30
CA ILE A 405 22.10 25.14 -66.75
C ILE A 405 21.20 26.39 -66.66
N PRO A 406 20.66 26.90 -67.77
CA PRO A 406 19.80 28.08 -67.81
C PRO A 406 18.63 27.97 -66.85
N GLY A 407 18.45 28.99 -66.01
CA GLY A 407 17.41 29.02 -64.99
C GLY A 407 17.77 28.36 -63.65
N PHE A 408 19.01 27.87 -63.48
CA PHE A 408 19.63 27.49 -62.20
C PHE A 408 20.84 28.38 -61.84
N GLU A 409 20.88 29.58 -62.40
CA GLU A 409 21.78 30.64 -61.95
C GLU A 409 21.59 30.88 -60.45
N LEU A 410 22.69 31.15 -59.73
CA LEU A 410 22.66 31.45 -58.30
C LEU A 410 22.77 32.97 -58.12
N PRO A 411 21.65 33.69 -57.91
CA PRO A 411 21.71 35.13 -57.73
C PRO A 411 22.42 35.47 -56.41
N GLU A 412 23.09 36.62 -56.38
CA GLU A 412 23.72 37.15 -55.15
C GLU A 412 22.66 37.47 -54.09
N ASP A 413 21.49 37.95 -54.52
CA ASP A 413 20.34 38.22 -53.67
C ASP A 413 19.65 36.91 -53.22
N LEU A 414 19.57 36.72 -51.90
CA LEU A 414 18.93 35.55 -51.28
C LEU A 414 17.45 35.44 -51.63
N ALA A 415 16.76 36.57 -51.84
CA ALA A 415 15.33 36.59 -52.16
C ALA A 415 15.02 36.08 -53.57
N GLN A 416 16.02 36.11 -54.47
CA GLN A 416 15.89 35.68 -55.87
C GLN A 416 16.29 34.22 -56.07
N ARG A 417 16.83 33.56 -55.06
CA ARG A 417 17.16 32.13 -55.11
C ARG A 417 15.91 31.31 -55.29
N LEU A 418 16.03 30.22 -56.06
CA LEU A 418 14.91 29.31 -56.27
C LEU A 418 14.43 28.75 -54.93
N ASN A 419 13.12 28.91 -54.68
CA ASN A 419 12.47 28.21 -53.58
C ASN A 419 12.67 26.70 -53.78
N PRO A 420 12.98 25.91 -52.73
CA PRO A 420 13.06 24.46 -52.78
C PRO A 420 12.06 23.74 -53.69
N VAL A 421 10.79 24.16 -53.66
CA VAL A 421 9.73 23.55 -54.48
C VAL A 421 9.90 23.88 -55.96
N GLU A 422 10.27 25.12 -56.26
CA GLU A 422 10.53 25.57 -57.63
C GLU A 422 11.78 24.91 -58.19
N PHE A 423 12.85 24.81 -57.38
CA PHE A 423 14.06 24.08 -57.74
C PHE A 423 13.73 22.64 -58.10
N ALA A 424 13.02 21.91 -57.23
CA ALA A 424 12.67 20.53 -57.46
C ALA A 424 11.80 20.35 -58.72
N ARG A 425 10.82 21.23 -58.94
CA ARG A 425 9.97 21.21 -60.14
C ARG A 425 10.79 21.44 -61.41
N ARG A 426 11.68 22.44 -61.41
CA ARG A 426 12.55 22.74 -62.56
C ARG A 426 13.53 21.60 -62.82
N TRP A 427 14.11 21.04 -61.77
CA TRP A 427 15.07 19.94 -61.87
C TRP A 427 14.40 18.69 -62.45
N GLN A 428 13.19 18.35 -61.98
CA GLN A 428 12.44 17.22 -62.53
C GLN A 428 12.07 17.42 -64.00
N ALA A 429 11.71 18.65 -64.41
CA ALA A 429 11.46 18.96 -65.81
C ALA A 429 12.73 18.78 -66.66
N TYR A 430 13.86 19.31 -66.19
CA TYR A 430 15.17 19.15 -66.82
C TYR A 430 15.60 17.68 -66.92
N GLU A 431 15.48 16.91 -65.85
CA GLU A 431 15.85 15.48 -65.83
C GLU A 431 14.95 14.63 -66.74
N SER A 432 13.67 15.02 -66.87
CA SER A 432 12.73 14.30 -67.73
C SER A 432 13.01 14.49 -69.23
N ASP A 433 13.31 15.72 -69.64
CA ASP A 433 13.65 16.09 -71.01
C ASP A 433 14.51 17.37 -71.02
N PRO A 434 15.85 17.23 -71.02
CA PRO A 434 16.74 18.38 -71.01
C PRO A 434 16.52 19.30 -72.21
N ALA A 435 16.28 18.73 -73.40
CA ALA A 435 16.23 19.47 -74.64
C ALA A 435 15.01 20.41 -74.70
N SER A 436 13.83 19.93 -74.31
CA SER A 436 12.65 20.80 -74.22
C SER A 436 12.77 21.83 -73.10
N PHE A 437 13.38 21.47 -71.96
CA PHE A 437 13.64 22.42 -70.88
C PHE A 437 14.56 23.57 -71.32
N TYR A 438 15.63 23.28 -72.05
CA TYR A 438 16.51 24.32 -72.63
C TYR A 438 15.74 25.22 -73.60
N ALA A 439 14.95 24.64 -74.51
CA ALA A 439 14.16 25.40 -75.47
C ALA A 439 13.13 26.32 -74.80
N GLU A 440 12.41 25.84 -73.79
CA GLU A 440 11.45 26.64 -73.02
C GLU A 440 12.15 27.77 -72.26
N ARG A 441 13.32 27.52 -71.67
CA ARG A 441 14.08 28.53 -70.92
C ARG A 441 14.68 29.61 -71.81
N LEU A 442 15.21 29.23 -72.97
CA LEU A 442 15.70 30.18 -73.96
C LEU A 442 14.54 31.07 -74.46
N ALA A 443 13.39 30.48 -74.78
CA ALA A 443 12.20 31.24 -75.17
C ALA A 443 11.73 32.18 -74.05
N LEU A 444 11.75 31.74 -72.79
CA LEU A 444 11.41 32.59 -71.65
C LEU A 444 12.41 33.73 -71.44
N LEU A 445 13.72 33.51 -71.65
CA LEU A 445 14.74 34.55 -71.54
C LEU A 445 14.61 35.58 -72.66
N GLU A 446 14.36 35.14 -73.90
CA GLU A 446 14.10 36.00 -75.06
C GLU A 446 12.84 36.86 -74.88
N VAL A 447 11.82 36.33 -74.20
CA VAL A 447 10.56 37.05 -73.91
C VAL A 447 10.65 37.90 -72.62
N ARG A 448 11.54 37.55 -71.68
CA ARG A 448 11.64 38.24 -70.38
C ARG A 448 12.18 39.66 -70.51
N GLU A 449 13.18 39.91 -71.34
CA GLU A 449 13.68 41.27 -71.55
C GLU A 449 12.61 42.23 -72.09
N PRO A 450 11.85 41.91 -73.16
CA PRO A 450 10.78 42.78 -73.63
C PRO A 450 9.61 42.86 -72.64
N LEU A 451 9.32 41.81 -71.86
CA LEU A 451 8.27 41.86 -70.83
C LEU A 451 8.69 42.66 -69.59
N LEU A 452 9.95 42.66 -69.17
CA LEU A 452 10.44 43.51 -68.09
C LEU A 452 10.46 44.97 -68.53
N ALA A 453 10.83 45.25 -69.79
CA ALA A 453 10.70 46.58 -70.38
C ALA A 453 9.22 47.00 -70.46
N PHE A 454 8.32 46.10 -70.88
CA PHE A 454 6.89 46.36 -70.93
C PHE A 454 6.28 46.53 -69.53
N ALA A 455 6.68 45.75 -68.53
CA ALA A 455 6.18 45.85 -67.16
C ALA A 455 6.75 47.09 -66.43
N ALA A 456 8.00 47.48 -66.71
CA ALA A 456 8.54 48.76 -66.26
C ALA A 456 7.79 49.94 -66.91
N GLN A 457 7.44 49.81 -68.19
CA GLN A 457 6.65 50.81 -68.91
C GLN A 457 5.19 50.84 -68.44
N GLN A 458 4.60 49.68 -68.14
CA GLN A 458 3.23 49.54 -67.67
C GLN A 458 3.08 49.95 -66.20
N SER A 459 4.07 49.69 -65.34
CA SER A 459 4.11 50.22 -63.96
C SER A 459 4.37 51.73 -63.93
N PHE A 460 5.15 52.25 -64.89
CA PHE A 460 5.28 53.69 -65.11
C PHE A 460 3.95 54.29 -65.60
N GLU A 461 3.27 53.65 -66.56
CA GLU A 461 1.94 54.05 -67.02
C GLU A 461 0.88 53.93 -65.92
N GLN A 462 0.91 52.90 -65.09
CA GLN A 462 0.04 52.73 -63.93
C GLN A 462 0.33 53.77 -62.86
N ALA A 463 1.58 54.08 -62.55
CA ALA A 463 1.92 55.18 -61.63
C ALA A 463 1.51 56.56 -62.20
N VAL A 464 1.54 56.73 -63.52
CA VAL A 464 1.04 57.94 -64.21
C VAL A 464 -0.49 57.96 -64.25
N LEU A 465 -1.15 56.82 -64.37
CA LEU A 465 -2.60 56.67 -64.32
C LEU A 465 -3.15 56.81 -62.90
N GLU A 466 -2.47 56.28 -61.88
CA GLU A 466 -2.78 56.47 -60.46
C GLU A 466 -2.61 57.94 -60.10
N ARG A 467 -1.52 58.61 -60.50
CA ARG A 467 -1.39 60.07 -60.35
C ARG A 467 -2.44 60.85 -61.13
N ARG A 468 -2.92 60.34 -62.27
CA ARG A 468 -4.03 60.93 -63.03
C ARG A 468 -5.37 60.65 -62.36
N GLN A 469 -5.55 59.50 -61.73
CA GLN A 469 -6.76 59.12 -61.01
C GLN A 469 -6.85 59.91 -59.71
N ASP A 470 -5.76 60.05 -58.95
CA ASP A 470 -5.68 60.93 -57.79
C ASP A 470 -5.99 62.38 -58.19
N ASN A 471 -5.41 62.88 -59.29
CA ASN A 471 -5.73 64.22 -59.80
C ASN A 471 -7.19 64.33 -60.32
N LEU A 472 -7.73 63.29 -60.95
CA LEU A 472 -9.12 63.27 -61.42
C LEU A 472 -10.10 63.12 -60.25
N ASP A 473 -9.74 62.42 -59.20
CA ASP A 473 -10.53 62.25 -57.99
C ASP A 473 -10.51 63.53 -57.17
N ASP A 474 -9.38 64.25 -57.12
CA ASP A 474 -9.30 65.61 -56.59
C ASP A 474 -10.13 66.60 -57.43
N GLU A 475 -10.06 66.54 -58.77
CA GLU A 475 -10.89 67.36 -59.67
C GLU A 475 -12.37 67.00 -59.59
N LEU A 476 -12.71 65.71 -59.43
CA LEU A 476 -14.08 65.23 -59.24
C LEU A 476 -14.60 65.57 -57.84
N GLU A 477 -13.77 65.58 -56.79
CA GLU A 477 -14.14 66.11 -55.49
C GLU A 477 -14.39 67.62 -55.56
N PHE A 478 -13.55 68.37 -56.28
CA PHE A 478 -13.79 69.80 -56.52
C PHE A 478 -15.06 70.04 -57.36
N ALA A 479 -15.31 69.22 -58.38
CA ALA A 479 -16.51 69.29 -59.20
C ALA A 479 -17.77 68.79 -58.47
N ARG A 480 -17.66 67.81 -57.58
CA ARG A 480 -18.74 67.32 -56.69
C ARG A 480 -19.05 68.35 -55.62
N ARG A 481 -18.07 68.96 -54.96
CA ARG A 481 -18.28 70.07 -54.01
C ARG A 481 -18.88 71.30 -54.70
N ARG A 482 -18.55 71.53 -55.98
CA ARG A 482 -19.18 72.59 -56.80
C ARG A 482 -20.60 72.23 -57.22
N ARG A 483 -20.84 71.01 -57.70
CA ARG A 483 -22.17 70.49 -58.06
C ARG A 483 -23.07 70.32 -56.85
N GLU A 484 -22.57 69.98 -55.67
CA GLU A 484 -23.37 69.92 -54.43
C GLU A 484 -23.76 71.33 -53.97
N ARG A 485 -22.90 72.34 -54.18
CA ARG A 485 -23.28 73.75 -53.94
C ARG A 485 -24.27 74.28 -54.98
N GLU A 486 -24.18 73.83 -56.23
CA GLU A 486 -25.14 74.17 -57.29
C GLU A 486 -26.46 73.37 -57.16
N LEU A 487 -26.42 72.11 -56.72
CA LEU A 487 -27.58 71.24 -56.46
C LEU A 487 -28.28 71.62 -55.17
N THR A 488 -27.59 72.01 -54.11
CA THR A 488 -28.25 72.53 -52.90
C THR A 488 -28.93 73.88 -53.15
N ALA A 489 -28.40 74.71 -54.06
CA ALA A 489 -29.08 75.91 -54.55
C ALA A 489 -30.28 75.57 -55.46
N TYR A 490 -30.14 74.59 -56.36
CA TYR A 490 -31.23 74.11 -57.23
C TYR A 490 -32.32 73.36 -56.47
N ASP A 491 -31.99 72.59 -55.43
CA ASP A 491 -32.93 71.87 -54.57
C ASP A 491 -33.68 72.82 -53.65
N GLN A 492 -33.08 73.94 -53.24
CA GLN A 492 -33.81 75.02 -52.55
C GLN A 492 -34.78 75.75 -53.49
N GLU A 493 -34.45 75.91 -54.77
CA GLU A 493 -35.33 76.51 -55.79
C GLU A 493 -36.43 75.51 -56.28
N LEU A 494 -36.11 74.22 -56.38
CA LEU A 494 -37.04 73.12 -56.68
C LEU A 494 -37.94 72.80 -55.50
N ALA A 495 -37.47 72.83 -54.25
CA ALA A 495 -38.31 72.63 -53.06
C ALA A 495 -39.39 73.72 -52.94
N LEU A 496 -39.07 74.96 -53.32
CA LEU A 496 -40.03 76.07 -53.35
C LEU A 496 -41.03 75.98 -54.53
N ARG A 497 -40.60 75.47 -55.70
CA ARG A 497 -41.50 75.23 -56.86
C ARG A 497 -42.33 73.94 -56.73
N THR A 498 -41.81 72.92 -56.04
CA THR A 498 -42.52 71.65 -55.78
C THR A 498 -43.52 71.77 -54.66
N THR A 499 -43.28 72.57 -53.61
CA THR A 499 -44.33 72.90 -52.62
C THR A 499 -45.48 73.70 -53.22
N GLN A 500 -45.23 74.56 -54.22
CA GLN A 500 -46.29 75.32 -54.92
C GLN A 500 -47.05 74.48 -55.97
N LEU A 501 -46.43 73.44 -56.55
CA LEU A 501 -47.09 72.51 -57.48
C LEU A 501 -47.76 71.32 -56.75
N GLN A 502 -47.25 70.87 -55.60
CA GLN A 502 -47.85 69.82 -54.78
C GLN A 502 -49.19 70.27 -54.16
N THR A 503 -49.31 71.53 -53.73
CA THR A 503 -50.61 72.07 -53.27
C THR A 503 -51.66 72.15 -54.38
N HIS A 504 -51.25 72.21 -55.65
CA HIS A 504 -52.16 72.26 -56.81
C HIS A 504 -52.52 70.85 -57.33
N PHE A 505 -51.62 69.87 -57.23
CA PHE A 505 -51.89 68.48 -57.62
C PHE A 505 -52.56 67.64 -56.51
N GLU A 506 -52.44 68.02 -55.23
CA GLU A 506 -53.17 67.38 -54.13
C GLU A 506 -54.68 67.68 -54.23
N GLN A 507 -55.07 68.88 -54.67
CA GLN A 507 -56.48 69.26 -54.88
C GLN A 507 -57.13 68.58 -56.10
N GLU A 508 -56.36 68.20 -57.14
CA GLU A 508 -56.88 67.46 -58.32
C GLU A 508 -56.77 65.93 -58.18
N ALA A 509 -55.85 65.42 -57.36
CA ALA A 509 -55.69 63.98 -57.08
C ALA A 509 -56.66 63.48 -55.98
N GLU A 510 -57.14 64.33 -55.08
CA GLU A 510 -58.20 63.98 -54.11
C GLU A 510 -59.55 63.73 -54.80
N ALA A 511 -59.95 64.57 -55.77
CA ALA A 511 -61.22 64.43 -56.49
C ALA A 511 -61.30 63.19 -57.41
N ARG A 512 -60.17 62.65 -57.89
CA ARG A 512 -60.14 61.42 -58.73
C ARG A 512 -59.86 60.13 -57.94
N ARG A 513 -59.31 60.23 -56.72
CA ARG A 513 -59.12 59.08 -55.81
C ARG A 513 -60.36 58.77 -54.98
N GLU A 514 -61.29 59.71 -54.80
CA GLU A 514 -62.57 59.45 -54.09
C GLU A 514 -63.57 58.62 -54.91
N LEU A 515 -63.59 58.74 -56.24
CA LEU A 515 -64.47 57.96 -57.11
C LEU A 515 -64.01 56.51 -57.34
N LEU A 516 -62.71 56.24 -57.39
CA LEU A 516 -62.17 54.86 -57.54
C LEU A 516 -61.95 54.15 -56.18
N ARG A 517 -61.95 54.87 -55.05
CA ARG A 517 -61.95 54.28 -53.69
C ARG A 517 -63.34 53.85 -53.23
N ALA A 518 -64.43 54.41 -53.77
CA ALA A 518 -65.79 54.00 -53.41
C ALA A 518 -66.18 52.62 -53.98
N GLU A 519 -65.67 52.24 -55.15
CA GLU A 519 -65.98 50.96 -55.82
C GLU A 519 -65.06 49.80 -55.39
N LEU A 520 -63.79 50.06 -55.07
CA LEU A 520 -62.87 49.05 -54.51
C LEU A 520 -63.02 48.84 -52.99
N ALA A 521 -63.65 49.78 -52.26
CA ALA A 521 -63.89 49.66 -50.82
C ALA A 521 -65.12 48.82 -50.46
N THR A 522 -66.07 48.61 -51.38
CA THR A 522 -67.25 47.74 -51.17
C THR A 522 -66.90 46.27 -51.36
N GLU A 523 -66.05 45.93 -52.34
CA GLU A 523 -65.57 44.56 -52.57
C GLU A 523 -64.53 44.11 -51.53
N LEU A 524 -63.62 45.01 -51.10
CA LEU A 524 -62.68 44.72 -50.01
C LEU A 524 -63.34 44.71 -48.62
N LYS A 525 -64.50 45.34 -48.41
CA LYS A 525 -65.26 45.23 -47.15
C LYS A 525 -65.88 43.84 -46.97
N GLN A 526 -66.47 43.26 -48.01
CA GLN A 526 -67.08 41.93 -47.91
C GLN A 526 -66.03 40.83 -47.70
N ALA A 527 -64.89 40.88 -48.39
CA ALA A 527 -63.79 39.94 -48.19
C ALA A 527 -63.09 40.10 -46.82
N ARG A 528 -63.02 41.32 -46.27
CA ARG A 528 -62.46 41.59 -44.93
C ARG A 528 -63.41 41.22 -43.80
N GLU A 529 -64.73 41.32 -43.97
CA GLU A 529 -65.69 40.89 -42.97
C GLU A 529 -65.74 39.36 -42.84
N ASP A 530 -65.64 38.61 -43.94
CA ASP A 530 -65.58 37.14 -43.91
C ASP A 530 -64.25 36.61 -43.36
N TRP A 531 -63.14 37.27 -43.69
CA TRP A 531 -61.83 36.94 -43.12
C TRP A 531 -61.72 37.35 -41.64
N ALA A 532 -62.24 38.52 -41.24
CA ALA A 532 -62.26 38.96 -39.85
C ALA A 532 -63.16 38.07 -38.98
N ARG A 533 -64.31 37.58 -39.47
CA ARG A 533 -65.15 36.64 -38.72
C ARG A 533 -64.45 35.30 -38.48
N ARG A 534 -63.76 34.75 -39.49
CA ARG A 534 -62.98 33.50 -39.33
C ARG A 534 -61.78 33.69 -38.40
N LYS A 535 -61.05 34.80 -38.56
CA LYS A 535 -59.90 35.12 -37.72
C LYS A 535 -60.29 35.40 -36.27
N HIS A 536 -61.41 36.07 -36.03
CA HIS A 536 -61.90 36.36 -34.68
C HIS A 536 -62.43 35.09 -33.99
N GLN A 537 -63.04 34.15 -34.73
CA GLN A 537 -63.43 32.84 -34.21
C GLN A 537 -62.20 31.96 -33.89
N GLU A 538 -61.18 31.94 -34.76
CA GLU A 538 -59.92 31.24 -34.50
C GLU A 538 -59.13 31.88 -33.36
N GLU A 539 -59.14 33.22 -33.23
CA GLU A 539 -58.49 33.92 -32.12
C GLU A 539 -59.24 33.73 -30.79
N GLU A 540 -60.57 33.63 -30.80
CA GLU A 540 -61.37 33.29 -29.61
C GLU A 540 -61.18 31.83 -29.20
N ASP A 541 -61.15 30.89 -30.14
CA ASP A 541 -60.86 29.48 -29.88
C ASP A 541 -59.42 29.28 -29.37
N LEU A 542 -58.46 30.02 -29.92
CA LEU A 542 -57.08 30.00 -29.44
C LEU A 542 -56.93 30.69 -28.08
N ARG A 543 -57.71 31.74 -27.78
CA ARG A 543 -57.74 32.37 -26.45
C ARG A 543 -58.41 31.46 -25.42
N GLN A 544 -59.49 30.78 -25.76
CA GLN A 544 -60.15 29.81 -24.87
C GLN A 544 -59.27 28.57 -24.64
N ARG A 545 -58.56 28.09 -25.67
CA ARG A 545 -57.57 27.00 -25.52
C ARG A 545 -56.33 27.42 -24.75
N LYS A 546 -55.84 28.65 -24.93
CA LYS A 546 -54.73 29.18 -24.13
C LYS A 546 -55.14 29.42 -22.70
N ALA A 547 -56.30 30.00 -22.44
CA ALA A 547 -56.81 30.22 -21.09
C ALA A 547 -57.07 28.89 -20.36
N SER A 548 -57.70 27.90 -21.01
CA SER A 548 -57.88 26.57 -20.39
C SER A 548 -56.57 25.81 -20.20
N PHE A 549 -55.58 26.00 -21.07
CA PHE A 549 -54.24 25.43 -20.92
C PHE A 549 -53.42 26.15 -19.84
N GLU A 550 -53.52 27.47 -19.73
CA GLU A 550 -52.90 28.27 -18.67
C GLU A 550 -53.52 27.94 -17.32
N GLN A 551 -54.85 27.80 -17.25
CA GLN A 551 -55.56 27.39 -16.05
C GLN A 551 -55.22 25.96 -15.65
N ALA A 552 -55.11 25.03 -16.61
CA ALA A 552 -54.62 23.67 -16.34
C ALA A 552 -53.13 23.64 -15.95
N GLN A 553 -52.31 24.56 -16.49
CA GLN A 553 -50.92 24.72 -16.06
C GLN A 553 -50.81 25.32 -14.66
N GLU A 554 -51.69 26.25 -14.29
CA GLU A 554 -51.73 26.85 -12.96
C GLU A 554 -52.21 25.83 -11.94
N GLU A 555 -53.25 25.05 -12.22
CA GLU A 555 -53.68 23.92 -11.38
C GLU A 555 -52.59 22.84 -11.27
N ALA A 556 -51.88 22.53 -12.37
CA ALA A 556 -50.72 21.62 -12.33
C ALA A 556 -49.55 22.19 -11.53
N ARG A 557 -49.30 23.50 -11.59
CA ARG A 557 -48.25 24.18 -10.81
C ARG A 557 -48.63 24.29 -9.34
N GLU A 558 -49.90 24.49 -9.01
CA GLU A 558 -50.38 24.53 -7.62
C GLU A 558 -50.37 23.13 -7.01
N THR A 559 -50.77 22.11 -7.74
CA THR A 559 -50.65 20.71 -7.28
C THR A 559 -49.19 20.28 -7.13
N LEU A 560 -48.30 20.73 -8.01
CA LEU A 560 -46.85 20.52 -7.85
C LEU A 560 -46.29 21.30 -6.66
N ARG A 561 -46.69 22.55 -6.43
CA ARG A 561 -46.26 23.35 -5.25
C ARG A 561 -46.76 22.75 -3.94
N LEU A 562 -47.98 22.20 -3.92
CA LEU A 562 -48.51 21.50 -2.75
C LEU A 562 -47.75 20.20 -2.49
N ARG A 563 -47.48 19.41 -3.54
CA ARG A 563 -46.65 18.20 -3.43
C ARG A 563 -45.19 18.47 -3.09
N GLU A 564 -44.62 19.57 -3.59
CA GLU A 564 -43.27 20.01 -3.21
C GLU A 564 -43.23 20.41 -1.74
N LYS A 565 -44.23 21.14 -1.23
CA LYS A 565 -44.34 21.46 0.20
C LYS A 565 -44.54 20.22 1.07
N GLU A 566 -45.35 19.26 0.64
CA GLU A 566 -45.51 17.97 1.33
C GLU A 566 -44.22 17.14 1.32
N LEU A 567 -43.50 17.12 0.19
CA LEU A 567 -42.20 16.46 0.07
C LEU A 567 -41.10 17.17 0.85
N GLU A 568 -41.13 18.50 0.95
CA GLU A 568 -40.22 19.29 1.77
C GLU A 568 -40.49 19.04 3.26
N GLN A 569 -41.75 19.02 3.69
CA GLN A 569 -42.11 18.67 5.07
C GLN A 569 -41.74 17.23 5.41
N LEU A 570 -41.96 16.27 4.50
CA LEU A 570 -41.50 14.89 4.67
C LEU A 570 -39.98 14.78 4.66
N ARG A 571 -39.27 15.56 3.84
CA ARG A 571 -37.81 15.62 3.84
C ARG A 571 -37.28 16.23 5.11
N GLU A 572 -37.89 17.28 5.65
CA GLU A 572 -37.50 17.89 6.93
C GLU A 572 -37.75 16.94 8.09
N GLN A 573 -38.88 16.23 8.11
CA GLN A 573 -39.17 15.20 9.11
C GLN A 573 -38.21 14.00 9.00
N ASN A 574 -37.93 13.54 7.78
CA ASN A 574 -36.98 12.45 7.55
C ASN A 574 -35.55 12.86 7.83
N LEU A 575 -35.15 14.11 7.54
CA LEU A 575 -33.83 14.64 7.89
C LEU A 575 -33.71 14.87 9.40
N ALA A 576 -34.77 15.29 10.08
CA ALA A 576 -34.77 15.41 11.53
C ALA A 576 -34.69 14.03 12.21
N ALA A 577 -35.45 13.05 11.71
CA ALA A 577 -35.38 11.66 12.18
C ALA A 577 -34.01 11.03 11.87
N ALA A 578 -33.48 11.24 10.65
CA ALA A 578 -32.15 10.78 10.25
C ALA A 578 -31.06 11.41 11.13
N ARG A 579 -31.12 12.73 11.39
CA ARG A 579 -30.20 13.41 12.31
C ARG A 579 -30.32 12.88 13.73
N GLN A 580 -31.52 12.57 14.22
CA GLN A 580 -31.68 11.97 15.55
C GLN A 580 -31.10 10.55 15.60
N THR A 581 -31.27 9.75 14.55
CA THR A 581 -30.62 8.42 14.45
C THR A 581 -29.11 8.52 14.24
N GLU A 582 -28.62 9.51 13.50
CA GLU A 582 -27.19 9.78 13.32
C GLU A 582 -26.55 10.26 14.63
N ILE A 583 -27.19 11.15 15.38
CA ILE A 583 -26.71 11.58 16.69
C ILE A 583 -26.73 10.40 17.68
N ALA A 584 -27.79 9.57 17.68
CA ALA A 584 -27.86 8.39 18.54
C ALA A 584 -26.81 7.33 18.17
N THR A 585 -26.55 7.11 16.88
CA THR A 585 -25.51 6.18 16.40
C THR A 585 -24.11 6.75 16.62
N GLN A 586 -23.90 8.06 16.47
CA GLN A 586 -22.65 8.74 16.82
C GLN A 586 -22.38 8.64 18.31
N GLN A 587 -23.36 8.90 19.18
CA GLN A 587 -23.21 8.75 20.63
C GLN A 587 -22.98 7.29 21.04
N ALA A 588 -23.63 6.33 20.38
CA ALA A 588 -23.38 4.91 20.61
C ALA A 588 -21.97 4.49 20.13
N HIS A 589 -21.53 5.01 18.99
CA HIS A 589 -20.20 4.77 18.43
C HIS A 589 -19.11 5.44 19.28
N GLU A 590 -19.33 6.65 19.80
CA GLU A 590 -18.42 7.33 20.72
C GLU A 590 -18.31 6.57 22.05
N ARG A 591 -19.41 6.04 22.59
CA ARG A 591 -19.38 5.16 23.76
C ARG A 591 -18.62 3.86 23.49
N GLN A 592 -18.83 3.25 22.32
CA GLN A 592 -18.09 2.05 21.91
C GLN A 592 -16.61 2.34 21.69
N LEU A 593 -16.24 3.47 21.10
CA LEU A 593 -14.86 3.90 20.93
C LEU A 593 -14.21 4.15 22.29
N ALA A 594 -14.89 4.83 23.21
CA ALA A 594 -14.39 5.06 24.57
C ALA A 594 -14.20 3.73 25.33
N GLU A 595 -15.13 2.79 25.23
CA GLU A 595 -14.98 1.45 25.82
C GLU A 595 -13.83 0.65 25.19
N LEU A 596 -13.66 0.75 23.86
CA LEU A 596 -12.56 0.11 23.14
C LEU A 596 -11.22 0.74 23.48
N ASP A 597 -11.15 2.05 23.68
CA ASP A 597 -9.93 2.74 24.05
C ASP A 597 -9.54 2.42 25.50
N ILE A 598 -10.50 2.36 26.43
CA ILE A 598 -10.26 1.86 27.80
C ILE A 598 -9.78 0.39 27.76
N LYS A 599 -10.37 -0.46 26.91
CA LYS A 599 -9.90 -1.85 26.72
C LYS A 599 -8.50 -1.90 26.12
N ARG A 600 -8.20 -1.11 25.10
CA ARG A 600 -6.87 -1.02 24.47
C ARG A 600 -5.83 -0.51 25.44
N GLU A 601 -6.15 0.45 26.29
CA GLU A 601 -5.25 0.93 27.33
C GLU A 601 -4.98 -0.15 28.39
N ARG A 602 -6.02 -0.87 28.83
CA ARG A 602 -5.88 -2.01 29.75
C ARG A 602 -5.03 -3.13 29.13
N GLU A 603 -5.27 -3.48 27.88
CA GLU A 603 -4.47 -4.48 27.15
C GLU A 603 -3.03 -4.01 26.93
N ALA A 604 -2.81 -2.75 26.53
CA ALA A 604 -1.48 -2.20 26.33
C ALA A 604 -0.69 -2.18 27.65
N HIS A 605 -1.37 -1.84 28.76
CA HIS A 605 -0.78 -1.88 30.09
C HIS A 605 -0.45 -3.33 30.52
N GLN A 606 -1.36 -4.28 30.33
CA GLN A 606 -1.10 -5.70 30.59
C GLN A 606 0.05 -6.26 29.73
N ARG A 607 0.12 -5.89 28.45
CA ARG A 607 1.23 -6.27 27.57
C ARG A 607 2.56 -5.70 28.07
N ARG A 608 2.59 -4.45 28.55
CA ARG A 608 3.79 -3.86 29.18
C ARG A 608 4.20 -4.61 30.45
N LEU A 609 3.24 -4.93 31.32
CA LEU A 609 3.50 -5.71 32.54
C LEU A 609 4.05 -7.11 32.21
N ASN A 610 3.44 -7.80 31.25
CA ASN A 610 3.90 -9.13 30.83
C ASN A 610 5.28 -9.06 30.18
N ALA A 611 5.55 -8.09 29.31
CA ALA A 611 6.86 -7.90 28.70
C ALA A 611 7.97 -7.66 29.74
N ILE A 612 7.69 -6.85 30.77
CA ILE A 612 8.66 -6.61 31.86
C ILE A 612 8.85 -7.87 32.71
N ARG A 613 7.78 -8.63 32.99
CA ARG A 613 7.89 -9.92 33.70
C ARG A 613 8.68 -10.96 32.92
N GLU A 614 8.49 -11.04 31.62
CA GLU A 614 9.23 -11.94 30.73
C GLU A 614 10.71 -11.56 30.66
N GLU A 615 11.04 -10.28 30.53
CA GLU A 615 12.44 -9.82 30.57
C GLU A 615 13.07 -10.06 31.96
N LEU A 616 12.33 -9.86 33.06
CA LEU A 616 12.83 -10.22 34.40
C LEU A 616 13.09 -11.73 34.54
N ALA A 617 12.18 -12.57 34.05
CA ALA A 617 12.37 -14.03 34.07
C ALA A 617 13.58 -14.45 33.23
N ARG A 618 13.75 -13.84 32.05
CA ARG A 618 14.91 -14.06 31.18
C ARG A 618 16.21 -13.64 31.83
N LEU A 619 16.25 -12.43 32.43
CA LEU A 619 17.44 -11.91 33.10
C LEU A 619 17.82 -12.75 34.33
N ARG A 620 16.84 -13.20 35.13
CA ARG A 620 17.09 -14.13 36.25
C ARG A 620 17.61 -15.49 35.76
N GLY A 621 17.12 -15.97 34.62
CA GLY A 621 17.66 -17.17 33.97
C GLY A 621 19.13 -17.00 33.54
N LEU A 622 19.48 -15.84 32.98
CA LEU A 622 20.86 -15.50 32.63
C LEU A 622 21.75 -15.34 33.86
N GLU A 623 21.25 -14.72 34.94
CA GLU A 623 21.96 -14.60 36.22
C GLU A 623 22.28 -15.98 36.80
N ALA A 624 21.32 -16.91 36.81
CA ALA A 624 21.52 -18.28 37.27
C ALA A 624 22.59 -19.01 36.44
N LYS A 625 22.56 -18.82 35.11
CA LYS A 625 23.57 -19.42 34.22
C LYS A 625 24.98 -18.85 34.48
N HIS A 626 25.12 -17.53 34.51
CA HIS A 626 26.42 -16.88 34.68
C HIS A 626 26.98 -17.01 36.10
N SER A 627 26.12 -17.11 37.12
CA SER A 627 26.56 -17.45 38.48
C SER A 627 27.09 -18.89 38.55
N GLY A 628 26.49 -19.83 37.81
CA GLY A 628 27.01 -21.18 37.61
C GLY A 628 28.37 -21.20 36.90
N GLU A 629 28.52 -20.45 35.80
CA GLU A 629 29.82 -20.28 35.11
C GLU A 629 30.89 -19.70 36.04
N ARG A 630 30.56 -18.66 36.80
CA ARG A 630 31.45 -18.06 37.81
C ARG A 630 31.89 -19.10 38.84
N GLN A 631 31.00 -19.96 39.31
CA GLN A 631 31.33 -21.01 40.27
C GLN A 631 32.27 -22.07 39.66
N ALA A 632 32.00 -22.51 38.42
CA ALA A 632 32.87 -23.45 37.71
C ALA A 632 34.29 -22.88 37.50
N ILE A 633 34.41 -21.59 37.16
CA ILE A 633 35.71 -20.91 37.01
C ILE A 633 36.45 -20.80 38.36
N ARG A 634 35.73 -20.57 39.47
CA ARG A 634 36.33 -20.57 40.81
C ARG A 634 36.85 -21.95 41.20
N GLU A 635 36.11 -23.01 40.89
CA GLU A 635 36.54 -24.39 41.13
C GLU A 635 37.75 -24.77 40.28
N ALA A 636 37.76 -24.41 39.00
CA ALA A 636 38.92 -24.58 38.13
C ALA A 636 40.15 -23.82 38.67
N GLY A 637 39.94 -22.60 39.17
CA GLY A 637 40.99 -21.80 39.79
C GLY A 637 41.55 -22.42 41.07
N ARG A 638 40.72 -23.06 41.89
CA ARG A 638 41.16 -23.82 43.07
C ARG A 638 42.03 -25.01 42.67
N LYS A 639 41.59 -25.81 41.70
CA LYS A 639 42.35 -26.96 41.18
C LYS A 639 43.69 -26.53 40.57
N LEU A 640 43.71 -25.41 39.85
CA LEU A 640 44.96 -24.85 39.30
C LEU A 640 45.93 -24.44 40.41
N ARG A 641 45.47 -23.78 41.47
CA ARG A 641 46.33 -23.45 42.62
C ARG A 641 46.88 -24.70 43.30
N GLU A 642 46.04 -25.72 43.53
CA GLU A 642 46.48 -26.99 44.10
C GLU A 642 47.56 -27.66 43.24
N SER A 643 47.40 -27.64 41.91
CA SER A 643 48.42 -28.17 40.98
C SER A 643 49.72 -27.36 40.97
N LEU A 644 49.63 -26.03 41.12
CA LEU A 644 50.78 -25.13 41.20
C LEU A 644 51.54 -25.39 42.50
N ASP A 645 50.84 -25.46 43.64
CA ASP A 645 51.44 -25.77 44.94
C ASP A 645 52.12 -27.15 44.94
N ALA A 646 51.51 -28.15 44.27
CA ALA A 646 52.11 -29.47 44.10
C ALA A 646 53.39 -29.43 43.25
N ALA A 647 53.36 -28.70 42.12
CA ALA A 647 54.53 -28.54 41.25
C ALA A 647 55.68 -27.79 41.95
N VAL A 648 55.37 -26.72 42.70
CA VAL A 648 56.34 -25.98 43.52
C VAL A 648 57.00 -26.88 44.55
N LYS A 649 56.21 -27.72 45.25
CA LYS A 649 56.75 -28.70 46.21
C LYS A 649 57.67 -29.72 45.54
N GLN A 650 57.26 -30.27 44.39
CA GLN A 650 58.09 -31.22 43.63
C GLN A 650 59.40 -30.59 43.16
N LEU A 651 59.35 -29.35 42.67
CA LEU A 651 60.53 -28.59 42.26
C LEU A 651 61.49 -28.40 43.44
N ALA A 652 60.99 -27.97 44.60
CA ALA A 652 61.81 -27.83 45.81
C ALA A 652 62.47 -29.15 46.22
N THR A 653 61.76 -30.29 46.15
CA THR A 653 62.34 -31.60 46.46
C THR A 653 63.43 -32.01 45.48
N LEU A 654 63.24 -31.78 44.17
CA LEU A 654 64.24 -32.12 43.16
C LEU A 654 65.46 -31.19 43.22
N GLU A 655 65.30 -29.91 43.57
CA GLU A 655 66.42 -29.00 43.79
C GLU A 655 67.28 -29.44 44.98
N MET A 656 66.65 -29.90 46.07
CA MET A 656 67.37 -30.51 47.20
C MET A 656 68.10 -31.78 46.79
N GLU A 657 67.49 -32.67 46.01
CA GLU A 657 68.15 -33.88 45.50
C GLU A 657 69.33 -33.55 44.58
N PHE A 658 69.17 -32.57 43.70
CA PHE A 658 70.21 -32.15 42.76
C PHE A 658 71.41 -31.53 43.49
N THR A 659 71.17 -30.68 44.49
CA THR A 659 72.26 -30.13 45.32
C THR A 659 72.98 -31.21 46.14
N ALA A 660 72.24 -32.18 46.69
CA ALA A 660 72.84 -33.36 47.34
C ALA A 660 73.72 -34.17 46.35
N GLN A 661 73.24 -34.41 45.13
CA GLN A 661 74.02 -35.09 44.09
C GLN A 661 75.27 -34.30 43.68
N GLN A 662 75.22 -32.98 43.62
CA GLN A 662 76.39 -32.13 43.32
C GLN A 662 77.45 -32.21 44.41
N THR A 663 77.05 -32.16 45.68
CA THR A 663 77.99 -32.29 46.81
C THR A 663 78.65 -33.67 46.83
N GLN A 664 77.89 -34.74 46.53
CA GLN A 664 78.43 -36.10 46.44
C GLN A 664 79.40 -36.28 45.26
N ALA A 665 79.09 -35.68 44.10
CA ALA A 665 79.99 -35.70 42.94
C ALA A 665 81.31 -34.96 43.25
N ALA A 666 81.23 -33.76 43.86
CA ALA A 666 82.42 -33.01 44.26
C ALA A 666 83.31 -33.78 45.26
N HIS A 667 82.68 -34.52 46.19
CA HIS A 667 83.40 -35.40 47.12
C HIS A 667 84.11 -36.56 46.40
N LEU A 668 83.47 -37.20 45.42
CA LEU A 668 84.08 -38.27 44.62
C LEU A 668 85.22 -37.75 43.73
N GLU A 669 85.06 -36.56 43.14
CA GLU A 669 86.13 -35.90 42.39
C GLU A 669 87.35 -35.62 43.28
N GLN A 670 87.12 -35.20 44.53
CA GLN A 670 88.18 -34.99 45.51
C GLN A 670 88.89 -36.31 45.86
N ILE A 671 88.17 -37.42 46.08
CA ILE A 671 88.77 -38.74 46.30
C ILE A 671 89.61 -39.17 45.11
N ILE A 672 89.11 -39.01 43.88
CA ILE A 672 89.86 -39.36 42.66
C ILE A 672 91.12 -38.48 42.54
N ALA A 673 91.02 -37.18 42.83
CA ALA A 673 92.15 -36.27 42.79
C ALA A 673 93.21 -36.61 43.85
N ASP A 674 92.79 -36.96 45.07
CA ASP A 674 93.68 -37.36 46.16
C ASP A 674 94.34 -38.72 45.88
N GLU A 675 93.63 -39.68 45.29
CA GLU A 675 94.20 -40.96 44.85
C GLU A 675 95.16 -40.80 43.66
N VAL A 676 94.87 -39.90 42.71
CA VAL A 676 95.80 -39.57 41.61
C VAL A 676 97.06 -38.91 42.16
N ARG A 677 96.94 -37.97 43.12
CA ARG A 677 98.08 -37.35 43.80
C ARG A 677 98.89 -38.36 44.60
N MET A 678 98.24 -39.31 45.29
CA MET A 678 98.90 -40.42 46.00
C MET A 678 99.62 -41.37 45.03
N ALA A 679 99.01 -41.69 43.89
CA ALA A 679 99.63 -42.51 42.85
C ALA A 679 100.81 -41.80 42.14
N GLU A 680 100.75 -40.48 41.99
CA GLU A 680 101.86 -39.66 41.48
C GLU A 680 103.00 -39.51 42.50
N ALA A 681 102.67 -39.33 43.78
CA ALA A 681 103.64 -39.33 44.88
C ALA A 681 104.33 -40.70 45.07
N ALA A 682 103.62 -41.80 44.85
CA ALA A 682 104.19 -43.15 44.84
C ALA A 682 105.09 -43.43 43.63
N LYS A 683 104.88 -42.74 42.49
CA LYS A 683 105.70 -42.87 41.27
C LYS A 683 107.03 -42.12 41.33
N THR A 684 107.16 -41.09 42.17
CA THR A 684 108.43 -40.33 42.33
C THR A 684 109.42 -40.98 43.30
N GLN A 685 109.04 -42.05 44.00
CA GLN A 685 109.88 -42.66 45.04
C GLN A 685 109.99 -44.18 44.94
N ARG A 686 110.29 -44.75 43.76
CA ARG A 686 110.79 -46.14 43.63
C ARG A 686 111.40 -46.45 42.26
N LYS A 687 112.61 -45.95 42.04
CA LYS A 687 113.62 -46.65 41.22
C LYS A 687 114.59 -47.37 42.17
N ARG A 688 114.25 -48.60 42.55
CA ARG A 688 115.14 -49.77 42.72
C ARG A 688 114.56 -50.76 43.72
N PHE A 689 114.58 -52.02 43.28
CA PHE A 689 114.73 -53.24 44.06
C PHE A 689 113.49 -53.89 44.73
N TRP A 690 112.99 -54.92 44.04
CA TRP A 690 112.35 -56.17 44.51
C TRP A 690 111.42 -56.15 45.74
N SER A 691 110.11 -56.29 45.50
CA SER A 691 109.26 -57.29 46.20
C SER A 691 107.86 -57.37 45.57
N ARG A 692 107.49 -58.58 45.14
CA ARG A 692 106.12 -59.05 44.87
C ARG A 692 105.23 -58.85 46.11
N GLY A 693 103.99 -58.45 45.91
CA GLY A 693 102.89 -58.63 46.86
C GLY A 693 102.02 -57.38 47.03
N ASP A 694 100.72 -57.52 46.75
CA ASP A 694 99.62 -56.66 47.19
C ASP A 694 99.57 -55.20 46.72
N GLN A 695 99.53 -54.99 45.39
CA GLN A 695 99.16 -53.71 44.78
C GLN A 695 97.89 -53.80 43.92
N VAL A 696 96.92 -54.64 44.34
CA VAL A 696 95.67 -54.90 43.60
C VAL A 696 94.45 -54.14 44.15
N ASP A 697 94.48 -53.62 45.37
CA ASP A 697 93.30 -52.97 45.97
C ASP A 697 93.19 -51.45 45.76
N ASP A 698 94.30 -50.71 45.63
CA ASP A 698 94.21 -49.24 45.43
C ASP A 698 93.69 -48.84 44.03
N SER A 699 93.85 -49.69 43.01
CA SER A 699 93.31 -49.42 41.68
C SER A 699 91.80 -49.69 41.54
N LYS A 700 91.21 -50.44 42.49
CA LYS A 700 89.77 -50.73 42.50
C LYS A 700 88.97 -49.54 43.03
N ARG A 701 89.43 -48.90 44.11
CA ARG A 701 88.77 -47.72 44.69
C ARG A 701 88.66 -46.56 43.69
N ALA A 702 89.74 -46.25 42.98
CA ALA A 702 89.72 -45.24 41.91
C ALA A 702 88.74 -45.59 40.77
N ARG A 703 88.63 -46.87 40.41
CA ARG A 703 87.74 -47.34 39.34
C ARG A 703 86.27 -47.35 39.79
N GLU A 704 86.01 -47.71 41.04
CA GLU A 704 84.68 -47.66 41.66
C GLU A 704 84.22 -46.21 41.80
N ALA A 705 85.06 -45.32 42.32
CA ALA A 705 84.78 -43.88 42.39
C ALA A 705 84.49 -43.27 41.02
N ARG A 706 85.23 -43.65 39.95
CA ARG A 706 84.93 -43.20 38.58
C ARG A 706 83.63 -43.76 38.01
N ARG A 707 83.26 -45.01 38.36
CA ARG A 707 81.98 -45.59 37.95
C ARG A 707 80.83 -44.91 38.68
N GLU A 708 80.98 -44.68 39.97
CA GLU A 708 80.01 -43.95 40.80
C GLU A 708 79.83 -42.51 40.33
N LEU A 709 80.93 -41.82 40.02
CA LEU A 709 80.90 -40.47 39.43
C LEU A 709 80.13 -40.47 38.10
N LYS A 710 80.39 -41.44 37.22
CA LYS A 710 79.66 -41.54 35.94
C LYS A 710 78.17 -41.87 36.12
N THR A 711 77.81 -42.66 37.12
CA THR A 711 76.41 -42.91 37.47
C THR A 711 75.73 -41.68 38.07
N LEU A 712 76.45 -40.92 38.90
CA LEU A 712 76.00 -39.66 39.47
C LEU A 712 75.84 -38.58 38.38
N ASP A 713 76.77 -38.46 37.43
CA ASP A 713 76.64 -37.55 36.28
C ASP A 713 75.39 -37.87 35.46
N LYS A 714 75.11 -39.15 35.23
CA LYS A 714 73.89 -39.57 34.53
C LYS A 714 72.65 -39.23 35.34
N ALA A 715 72.67 -39.48 36.66
CA ALA A 715 71.58 -39.11 37.57
C ALA A 715 71.36 -37.59 37.58
N GLN A 716 72.42 -36.79 37.67
CA GLN A 716 72.40 -35.32 37.62
C GLN A 716 71.81 -34.79 36.31
N ARG A 717 72.15 -35.40 35.16
CA ARG A 717 71.52 -35.03 33.87
C ARG A 717 70.03 -35.31 33.89
N THR A 718 69.61 -36.47 34.41
CA THR A 718 68.18 -36.82 34.48
C THR A 718 67.41 -35.95 35.47
N THR A 719 68.00 -35.58 36.61
CA THR A 719 67.39 -34.68 37.59
C THR A 719 67.32 -33.26 37.05
N ARG A 720 68.36 -32.79 36.34
CA ARG A 720 68.34 -31.50 35.63
C ARG A 720 67.26 -31.44 34.55
N GLU A 721 67.15 -32.46 33.70
CA GLU A 721 66.08 -32.53 32.70
C GLU A 721 64.68 -32.53 33.34
N ARG A 722 64.51 -33.21 34.48
CA ARG A 722 63.26 -33.17 35.24
C ARG A 722 62.98 -31.80 35.85
N LEU A 723 64.00 -31.11 36.36
CA LEU A 723 63.88 -29.75 36.89
C LEU A 723 63.49 -28.76 35.79
N ASP A 724 64.13 -28.83 34.63
CA ASP A 724 63.81 -27.96 33.49
C ASP A 724 62.37 -28.20 33.00
N ARG A 725 61.92 -29.47 32.92
CA ARG A 725 60.53 -29.80 32.61
C ARG A 725 59.53 -29.30 33.66
N LEU A 726 59.82 -29.47 34.94
CA LEU A 726 58.94 -28.97 36.01
C LEU A 726 58.87 -27.45 36.02
N ARG A 727 59.96 -26.74 35.71
CA ARG A 727 59.95 -25.27 35.57
C ARG A 727 59.08 -24.83 34.39
N GLU A 728 59.15 -25.53 33.27
CA GLU A 728 58.28 -25.29 32.11
C GLU A 728 56.80 -25.54 32.45
N ASP A 729 56.50 -26.66 33.12
CA ASP A 729 55.16 -27.00 33.59
C ASP A 729 54.61 -25.95 34.58
N LEU A 730 55.45 -25.50 35.52
CA LEU A 730 55.10 -24.47 36.50
C LEU A 730 54.77 -23.16 35.79
N HIS A 731 55.60 -22.73 34.83
CA HIS A 731 55.32 -21.53 34.04
C HIS A 731 54.01 -21.67 33.25
N GLY A 732 53.74 -22.85 32.68
CA GLY A 732 52.47 -23.15 32.02
C GLY A 732 51.26 -23.09 32.97
N LEU A 733 51.40 -23.58 34.21
CA LEU A 733 50.36 -23.51 35.23
C LEU A 733 50.12 -22.07 35.72
N GLU A 734 51.17 -21.26 35.86
CA GLU A 734 51.06 -19.84 36.20
C GLU A 734 50.30 -19.05 35.12
N GLN A 735 50.64 -19.26 33.85
CA GLN A 735 49.93 -18.64 32.73
C GLN A 735 48.45 -19.02 32.71
N ARG A 736 48.13 -20.31 32.92
CA ARG A 736 46.74 -20.78 33.06
C ARG A 736 46.05 -20.16 34.27
N GLY A 737 46.77 -19.97 35.37
CA GLY A 737 46.29 -19.28 36.57
C GLY A 737 45.90 -17.83 36.29
N MET A 738 46.75 -17.08 35.58
CA MET A 738 46.44 -15.70 35.17
C MET A 738 45.25 -15.63 34.22
N ALA A 739 45.18 -16.53 33.23
CA ALA A 739 44.06 -16.62 32.31
C ALA A 739 42.74 -16.91 33.06
N ASN A 740 42.76 -17.86 34.01
CA ASN A 740 41.59 -18.19 34.82
C ASN A 740 41.15 -17.03 35.73
N ALA A 741 42.10 -16.24 36.26
CA ALA A 741 41.79 -15.03 37.02
C ALA A 741 41.13 -13.95 36.14
N GLY A 742 41.56 -13.80 34.89
CA GLY A 742 40.92 -12.93 33.90
C GLY A 742 39.48 -13.36 33.61
N LEU A 743 39.27 -14.65 33.32
CA LEU A 743 37.93 -15.21 33.09
C LEU A 743 37.01 -15.04 34.30
N LEU A 744 37.55 -15.14 35.52
CA LEU A 744 36.78 -14.94 36.74
C LEU A 744 36.28 -13.50 36.87
N ARG A 745 37.14 -12.51 36.62
CA ARG A 745 36.74 -11.09 36.64
C ARG A 745 35.66 -10.80 35.60
N GLU A 746 35.84 -11.31 34.38
CA GLU A 746 34.85 -11.12 33.32
C GLU A 746 33.50 -11.76 33.67
N ALA A 747 33.51 -12.94 34.30
CA ALA A 747 32.28 -13.58 34.79
C ALA A 747 31.62 -12.77 35.93
N GLU A 748 32.42 -12.19 36.83
CA GLU A 748 31.92 -11.32 37.91
C GLU A 748 31.28 -10.04 37.37
N ASP A 749 31.92 -9.39 36.40
CA ASP A 749 31.39 -8.18 35.75
C ASP A 749 30.08 -8.46 34.99
N ARG A 750 29.98 -9.61 34.30
CA ARG A 750 28.74 -10.04 33.62
C ARG A 750 27.60 -10.27 34.61
N VAL A 751 27.86 -10.92 35.75
CA VAL A 751 26.85 -11.13 36.79
C VAL A 751 26.40 -9.80 37.38
N ALA A 752 27.34 -8.90 37.71
CA ALA A 752 27.01 -7.58 38.24
C ALA A 752 26.19 -6.72 37.25
N SER A 753 26.54 -6.78 35.96
CA SER A 753 25.79 -6.13 34.87
C SER A 753 24.34 -6.63 34.78
N ILE A 754 24.12 -7.95 34.88
CA ILE A 754 22.79 -8.54 34.84
C ILE A 754 21.98 -8.15 36.07
N GLN A 755 22.59 -8.15 37.26
CA GLN A 755 21.93 -7.72 38.50
C GLN A 755 21.48 -6.26 38.43
N ALA A 756 22.30 -5.36 37.89
CA ALA A 756 21.91 -3.97 37.70
C ALA A 756 20.69 -3.83 36.75
N ARG A 757 20.61 -4.65 35.70
CA ARG A 757 19.45 -4.67 34.78
C ARG A 757 18.21 -5.26 35.45
N ILE A 758 18.35 -6.29 36.27
CA ILE A 758 17.23 -6.84 37.06
C ILE A 758 16.64 -5.76 37.95
N LEU A 759 17.48 -5.05 38.72
CA LEU A 759 17.03 -3.96 39.60
C LEU A 759 16.28 -2.85 38.83
N PHE A 760 16.79 -2.49 37.64
CA PHE A 760 16.12 -1.51 36.77
C PHE A 760 14.71 -1.95 36.36
N TYR A 761 14.54 -3.21 35.96
CA TYR A 761 13.21 -3.73 35.56
C TYR A 761 12.29 -3.97 36.75
N GLU A 762 12.82 -4.31 37.93
CA GLU A 762 12.04 -4.40 39.17
C GLU A 762 11.50 -3.03 39.58
N ASP A 763 12.31 -1.97 39.46
CA ASP A 763 11.89 -0.59 39.73
C ASP A 763 10.81 -0.13 38.72
N GLN A 764 11.00 -0.42 37.42
CA GLN A 764 9.96 -0.16 36.41
C GLN A 764 8.65 -0.91 36.67
N LEU A 765 8.74 -2.17 37.12
CA LEU A 765 7.56 -2.95 37.51
C LEU A 765 6.87 -2.32 38.73
N GLY A 766 7.64 -1.86 39.71
CA GLY A 766 7.14 -1.14 40.88
C GLY A 766 6.36 0.11 40.49
N VAL A 767 6.94 0.97 39.65
CA VAL A 767 6.29 2.20 39.15
C VAL A 767 4.98 1.87 38.42
N LEU A 768 4.96 0.85 37.58
CA LEU A 768 3.75 0.46 36.84
C LEU A 768 2.64 -0.08 37.75
N ILE A 769 3.00 -0.87 38.77
CA ILE A 769 2.03 -1.40 39.75
C ILE A 769 1.46 -0.27 40.61
N CYS A 770 2.30 0.65 41.10
CA CYS A 770 1.85 1.80 41.89
C CYS A 770 0.93 2.72 41.08
N SER A 771 1.25 3.00 39.80
CA SER A 771 0.40 3.81 38.92
C SER A 771 -1.01 3.24 38.67
N ASN A 772 -1.18 1.93 38.85
CA ASN A 772 -2.48 1.26 38.73
C ASN A 772 -3.31 1.35 40.02
N HIS A 773 -2.66 1.49 41.18
CA HIS A 773 -3.35 1.66 42.46
C HIS A 773 -3.96 3.07 42.54
N ASP A 774 -3.19 4.10 42.19
CA ASP A 774 -3.65 5.50 42.20
C ASP A 774 -4.83 5.72 41.22
N ARG A 775 -4.80 5.06 40.05
CA ARG A 775 -5.91 5.16 39.06
C ARG A 775 -7.18 4.42 39.47
N ALA A 776 -7.08 3.39 40.29
CA ALA A 776 -8.25 2.64 40.76
C ALA A 776 -9.00 3.39 41.88
N GLU A 777 -8.30 4.26 42.62
CA GLU A 777 -8.90 5.08 43.68
C GLU A 777 -9.58 6.36 43.17
N ASP A 778 -9.19 6.88 41.99
CA ASP A 778 -9.82 8.07 41.39
C ASP A 778 -11.13 7.78 40.61
N GLU A 779 -11.47 6.52 40.30
CA GLU A 779 -12.63 6.17 39.46
C GLU A 779 -14.04 6.09 40.14
N PRO A 780 -14.24 5.92 41.46
CA PRO A 780 -15.59 5.73 42.00
C PRO A 780 -16.39 7.01 42.28
N GLU A 781 -15.78 8.19 42.43
CA GLU A 781 -16.53 9.41 42.82
C GLU A 781 -16.99 10.28 41.64
N SER A 782 -16.39 10.18 40.45
CA SER A 782 -16.76 11.04 39.31
C SER A 782 -18.01 10.60 38.54
N ARG A 783 -18.59 9.43 38.83
CA ARG A 783 -19.76 8.87 38.11
C ARG A 783 -21.11 9.09 38.80
N LEU A 784 -21.14 9.72 39.97
CA LEU A 784 -22.38 10.00 40.71
C LEU A 784 -22.95 11.41 40.47
N HIS A 785 -22.32 12.25 39.64
CA HIS A 785 -22.73 13.64 39.41
C HIS A 785 -22.87 14.08 37.93
N SER A 786 -23.02 13.15 36.98
CA SER A 786 -23.28 13.48 35.56
C SER A 786 -24.56 12.89 35.03
#